data_AF-A0A417D2T0-F1
#
_entry.id   AF-A0A417D2T0-F1
#
_cell.length_a   1.000
_cell.length_b   1.000
_cell.length_c   1.000
_cell.angle_alpha   90.00
_cell.angle_beta   90.00
_cell.angle_gamma   90.00
#
_symmetry.space_group_name_H-M   'P 1'
#
loop_
_entity.id
_entity.type
_entity.pdbx_description
1 polymer ?
#
loop_
_entity_poly.entity_id
_entity_poly.type
_entity_poly.pdbx_seq_one_letter_code
_entity_poly.pdbx_strand_id
1 'polypeptide(L)'
;MGTFKGKRIIPKHDGVWNQKKEYEELTIVLDAESGDGYISRKPVPAGTVLSDTDYWSLCSHFNAQMYRLETDVAEDVEGMHKDLSETKASMSKEVSEAESRVNTKVSDAQSAMQKTEDAMNTAVEQMNKRLDANVTASTDVKADYAAELVDVRVGQDGTVYPSAGEAIRGQYSLAVENGITGAKLALAGSNGNLGEVFPKAAMPALLGAKCEAGEFLDYRITGTTDYGQFYHRFTNMLMGKFRKYLFISKIREISGSCAGVSCYQYDSKGANLNTHVTKVVRVAHGNEIYVVFFGEILENAYRLDISPCVARNDAVVECDGRCVLLDVTGQSDDELQKVLSLISSSPVEDSILQYYDTWGIAGKVMSVPYADRTGISDQTREMLGNVAYGCPVFSEMIPFSSKFQEKDTMYAWAKAAVTRNEDWGVFGGVRLSGLAAGKYLVFGRVESVETDDTQLGEVSIGIIEPGIPNWAKRVPCGTLNKATLPFQMNLVYEYAGGKDNLNFAVQLTGSNYTSFVVTMWVLNVTGLSNEEIEALSHSSITERASAVKNATHAILTEKAEVAVKADHAEKAETAKKADHAVASDTAEKAVAAGYAELSGSWKGKKALVIGDSITAAGKWQKKLEELLGMNVATHAKGGIGILRMTDGDNGLDGTYNAETDKNGVLRPLMAADVEGVSLIIVLPAYNERATVLGSVGDCYPEKETICGRIQYLLNRIYEELEDAGNLLCHVLVATPHCAGKYPYVDADGYEEYPTGTGQTMEKLSDTIKAVAQVNNVAVCDLWHESGINRRTWSVFGAQKNAVNEQYAKYQLDASGRVVGSVPQRYVNGQSYYQKRNGSIILEKYTGSSPYPFNGDQLHCSTEGYARIGECVVGSVIRAFGK
;
A
#
# COMPACT_ATOMS: atom_id res chain seq x y z
N MET A 1 -58.38 48.23 33.81
CA MET A 1 -59.78 48.09 33.33
C MET A 1 -60.19 49.37 32.61
N GLY A 2 -60.64 49.24 31.35
CA GLY A 2 -61.64 50.10 30.69
C GLY A 2 -61.21 51.35 29.90
N THR A 3 -60.94 51.21 28.59
CA THR A 3 -61.86 51.75 27.53
C THR A 3 -61.51 51.18 26.14
N PHE A 4 -62.42 50.41 25.55
CA PHE A 4 -62.37 49.93 24.16
C PHE A 4 -63.24 50.87 23.32
N LYS A 5 -62.71 51.47 22.24
CA LYS A 5 -63.48 52.27 21.27
C LYS A 5 -63.61 51.50 19.95
N GLY A 6 -64.83 51.03 19.65
CA GLY A 6 -65.27 50.66 18.30
C GLY A 6 -65.12 49.18 17.90
N LYS A 7 -66.13 48.64 17.22
CA LYS A 7 -66.18 47.27 16.67
C LYS A 7 -65.30 47.18 15.41
N ARG A 8 -64.45 46.15 15.25
CA ARG A 8 -63.83 45.85 13.94
C ARG A 8 -64.92 45.50 12.93
N ILE A 9 -64.93 46.14 11.76
CA ILE A 9 -65.86 45.84 10.66
C ILE A 9 -65.07 45.18 9.53
N ILE A 10 -65.52 44.02 9.06
CA ILE A 10 -64.90 43.25 7.96
C ILE A 10 -65.78 43.44 6.72
N PRO A 11 -65.25 43.94 5.60
CA PRO A 11 -66.02 44.06 4.35
C PRO A 11 -66.53 42.71 3.85
N LYS A 12 -67.72 42.71 3.25
CA LYS A 12 -68.32 41.52 2.65
C LYS A 12 -68.02 41.48 1.16
N HIS A 13 -67.51 40.37 0.64
CA HIS A 13 -67.33 40.21 -0.81
C HIS A 13 -68.61 39.64 -1.42
N ASP A 14 -69.12 40.26 -2.48
CA ASP A 14 -70.42 39.92 -3.08
C ASP A 14 -70.37 39.72 -4.61
N GLY A 15 -69.15 39.46 -5.13
CA GLY A 15 -68.91 39.05 -6.51
C GLY A 15 -69.08 40.17 -7.53
N VAL A 16 -69.55 39.85 -8.74
CA VAL A 16 -69.72 40.83 -9.82
C VAL A 16 -70.85 41.81 -9.51
N TRP A 17 -70.61 43.10 -9.75
CA TRP A 17 -71.59 44.15 -9.56
C TRP A 17 -72.80 43.96 -10.48
N ASN A 18 -73.99 44.15 -9.91
CA ASN A 18 -75.26 44.07 -10.59
C ASN A 18 -76.10 45.28 -10.20
N GLN A 19 -76.33 46.17 -11.16
CA GLN A 19 -77.05 47.42 -10.95
C GLN A 19 -78.45 47.22 -10.35
N LYS A 20 -79.11 46.09 -10.58
CA LYS A 20 -80.47 45.83 -10.07
C LYS A 20 -80.51 45.34 -8.62
N LYS A 21 -79.35 45.13 -7.99
CA LYS A 21 -79.22 44.60 -6.64
C LYS A 21 -78.93 45.71 -5.64
N GLU A 22 -79.46 45.58 -4.42
CA GLU A 22 -79.09 46.40 -3.28
C GLU A 22 -77.85 45.82 -2.58
N TYR A 23 -76.97 46.68 -2.08
CA TYR A 23 -75.75 46.26 -1.39
C TYR A 23 -75.67 46.88 0.00
N GLU A 24 -75.19 46.12 0.98
CA GLU A 24 -74.89 46.64 2.31
C GLU A 24 -73.66 47.54 2.27
N GLU A 25 -73.49 48.40 3.27
CA GLU A 25 -72.26 49.17 3.48
C GLU A 25 -71.05 48.24 3.65
N LEU A 26 -69.88 48.64 3.14
CA LEU A 26 -68.64 47.86 3.13
C LEU A 26 -68.77 46.53 2.37
N THR A 27 -69.53 46.51 1.29
CA THR A 27 -69.60 45.39 0.34
C THR A 27 -68.65 45.62 -0.82
N ILE A 28 -67.81 44.63 -1.14
CA ILE A 28 -66.87 44.66 -2.26
C ILE A 28 -67.48 43.91 -3.44
N VAL A 29 -67.52 44.57 -4.59
CA VAL A 29 -68.00 44.04 -5.87
C VAL A 29 -66.97 44.25 -6.98
N LEU A 30 -67.04 43.43 -8.03
CA LEU A 30 -66.17 43.51 -9.21
C LEU A 30 -66.94 44.07 -10.40
N ASP A 31 -66.39 45.05 -11.09
CA ASP A 31 -66.88 45.44 -12.40
C ASP A 31 -66.43 44.40 -13.45
N ALA A 32 -67.38 43.77 -14.14
CA ALA A 32 -67.06 42.71 -15.09
C ALA A 32 -66.40 43.24 -16.37
N GLU A 33 -66.61 44.51 -16.72
CA GLU A 33 -66.07 45.08 -17.96
C GLU A 33 -64.63 45.54 -17.78
N SER A 34 -64.32 46.22 -16.67
CA SER A 34 -62.96 46.68 -16.38
C SER A 34 -62.10 45.69 -15.55
N GLY A 35 -62.73 44.76 -14.84
CA GLY A 35 -62.06 43.88 -13.87
C GLY A 35 -61.75 44.55 -12.52
N ASP A 36 -62.08 45.83 -12.36
CA ASP A 36 -61.76 46.61 -11.18
C ASP A 36 -62.68 46.28 -9.98
N GLY A 37 -62.12 46.37 -8.78
CA GLY A 37 -62.86 46.12 -7.53
C GLY A 37 -63.34 47.41 -6.88
N TYR A 38 -64.61 47.46 -6.49
CA TYR A 38 -65.24 48.61 -5.81
C TYR A 38 -65.80 48.21 -4.45
N ILE A 39 -65.66 49.06 -3.44
CA ILE A 39 -66.25 48.89 -2.11
C ILE A 39 -67.35 49.92 -1.85
N SER A 40 -68.50 49.50 -1.32
CA SER A 40 -69.57 50.41 -0.95
C SER A 40 -69.22 51.20 0.32
N ARG A 41 -69.52 52.50 0.30
CA ARG A 41 -69.28 53.45 1.39
C ARG A 41 -70.45 53.53 2.37
N LYS A 42 -71.65 53.15 1.91
CA LYS A 42 -72.93 53.17 2.63
C LYS A 42 -73.89 52.17 1.96
N PRO A 43 -75.05 51.85 2.53
CA PRO A 43 -76.02 50.98 1.87
C PRO A 43 -76.41 51.54 0.49
N VAL A 44 -76.33 50.71 -0.54
CA VAL A 44 -76.48 51.08 -1.95
C VAL A 44 -77.84 50.58 -2.47
N PRO A 45 -78.75 51.48 -2.87
CA PRO A 45 -80.03 51.10 -3.46
C PRO A 45 -79.88 50.47 -4.85
N ALA A 46 -80.86 49.64 -5.24
CA ALA A 46 -80.96 49.12 -6.60
C ALA A 46 -81.11 50.28 -7.60
N GLY A 47 -80.38 50.20 -8.71
CA GLY A 47 -80.28 51.22 -9.74
C GLY A 47 -78.98 52.03 -9.69
N THR A 48 -78.23 51.99 -8.59
CA THR A 48 -77.03 52.82 -8.38
C THR A 48 -75.83 52.33 -9.19
N VAL A 49 -75.28 53.19 -10.06
CA VAL A 49 -74.12 52.89 -10.93
C VAL A 49 -72.80 52.96 -10.18
N LEU A 50 -71.78 52.19 -10.60
CA LEU A 50 -70.45 52.18 -9.96
C LEU A 50 -69.72 53.52 -10.04
N SER A 51 -70.03 54.35 -11.03
CA SER A 51 -69.48 55.71 -11.16
C SER A 51 -70.01 56.68 -10.10
N ASP A 52 -71.04 56.29 -9.34
CA ASP A 52 -71.57 57.10 -8.25
C ASP A 52 -70.66 56.99 -7.02
N THR A 53 -69.76 57.96 -6.89
CA THR A 53 -68.76 58.03 -5.83
C THR A 53 -69.32 58.30 -4.44
N ASP A 54 -70.60 58.68 -4.36
CA ASP A 54 -71.28 58.84 -3.07
C ASP A 54 -71.62 57.48 -2.45
N TYR A 55 -71.70 56.43 -3.27
CA TYR A 55 -72.00 55.06 -2.86
C TYR A 55 -70.80 54.13 -3.03
N TRP A 56 -69.97 54.28 -4.07
CA TRP A 56 -68.88 53.37 -4.39
C TRP A 56 -67.49 54.01 -4.29
N SER A 57 -66.49 53.22 -3.92
CA SER A 57 -65.09 53.59 -3.97
C SER A 57 -64.28 52.52 -4.68
N LEU A 58 -63.48 52.90 -5.66
CA LEU A 58 -62.52 51.99 -6.30
C LEU A 58 -61.46 51.55 -5.27
N CYS A 59 -61.25 50.24 -5.14
CA CYS A 59 -60.33 49.65 -4.17
C CYS A 59 -59.28 48.71 -4.80
N SER A 60 -59.43 48.30 -6.06
CA SER A 60 -58.43 47.51 -6.79
C SER A 60 -58.51 47.73 -8.30
N HIS A 61 -57.35 47.83 -8.96
CA HIS A 61 -57.24 47.93 -10.42
C HIS A 61 -56.70 46.62 -11.04
N PHE A 62 -57.39 46.04 -12.03
CA PHE A 62 -56.96 44.80 -12.68
C PHE A 62 -55.88 45.03 -13.76
N ASN A 63 -56.01 46.09 -14.57
CA ASN A 63 -55.08 46.38 -15.68
C ASN A 63 -53.63 46.67 -15.23
N ALA A 64 -53.43 47.16 -14.01
CA ALA A 64 -52.09 47.44 -13.48
C ALA A 64 -51.28 46.16 -13.19
N GLN A 65 -51.95 45.04 -12.93
CA GLN A 65 -51.28 43.75 -12.68
C GLN A 65 -50.88 43.08 -14.00
N MET A 66 -51.74 43.14 -15.03
CA MET A 66 -51.42 42.63 -16.36
C MET A 66 -50.29 43.41 -17.04
N TYR A 67 -50.28 44.74 -16.92
CA TYR A 67 -49.21 45.57 -17.47
C TYR A 67 -47.82 45.23 -16.87
N ARG A 68 -47.76 44.90 -15.58
CA ARG A 68 -46.51 44.44 -14.94
C ARG A 68 -46.05 43.10 -15.50
N LEU A 69 -46.96 42.14 -15.64
CA LEU A 69 -46.62 40.83 -16.20
C LEU A 69 -46.09 40.92 -17.63
N GLU A 70 -46.69 41.77 -18.47
CA GLU A 70 -46.21 42.01 -19.85
C GLU A 70 -44.81 42.64 -19.88
N THR A 71 -44.53 43.52 -18.92
CA THR A 71 -43.21 44.16 -18.79
C THR A 71 -42.15 43.16 -18.34
N ASP A 72 -42.44 42.36 -17.30
CA ASP A 72 -41.53 41.34 -16.77
C ASP A 72 -41.17 40.30 -17.86
N VAL A 73 -42.15 39.86 -18.66
CA VAL A 73 -41.92 38.91 -19.77
C VAL A 73 -41.06 39.52 -20.88
N ALA A 74 -41.26 40.81 -21.19
CA ALA A 74 -40.44 41.49 -22.19
C ALA A 74 -38.97 41.61 -21.75
N GLU A 75 -38.74 41.94 -20.48
CA GLU A 75 -37.41 42.03 -19.89
C GLU A 75 -36.70 40.67 -19.85
N ASP A 76 -37.42 39.59 -19.47
CA ASP A 76 -36.88 38.23 -19.47
C ASP A 76 -36.47 37.75 -20.87
N VAL A 77 -37.30 38.05 -21.89
CA VAL A 77 -37.01 37.70 -23.29
C VAL A 77 -35.78 38.45 -23.81
N GLU A 78 -35.62 39.73 -23.48
CA GLU A 78 -34.41 40.48 -23.81
C GLU A 78 -33.17 39.91 -23.11
N GLY A 79 -33.29 39.52 -21.84
CA GLY A 79 -32.24 38.85 -21.08
C GLY A 79 -31.79 37.55 -21.76
N MET A 80 -32.75 36.69 -22.13
CA MET A 80 -32.46 35.45 -22.84
C MET A 80 -31.76 35.68 -24.20
N HIS A 81 -32.18 36.69 -24.96
CA HIS A 81 -31.53 37.03 -26.23
C HIS A 81 -30.07 37.45 -26.04
N LYS A 82 -29.78 38.18 -24.97
CA LYS A 82 -28.43 38.59 -24.61
C LYS A 82 -27.57 37.39 -24.20
N ASP A 83 -28.05 36.55 -23.30
CA ASP A 83 -27.33 35.36 -22.81
C ASP A 83 -27.03 34.38 -23.95
N LEU A 84 -27.99 34.19 -24.87
CA LEU A 84 -27.79 33.33 -26.03
C LEU A 84 -26.76 33.90 -27.01
N SER A 85 -26.74 35.23 -27.19
CA SER A 85 -25.74 35.91 -28.01
C SER A 85 -24.33 35.77 -27.41
N GLU A 86 -24.20 35.97 -26.10
CA GLU A 86 -22.94 35.82 -25.36
C GLU A 86 -22.44 34.36 -25.41
N THR A 87 -23.34 33.40 -25.20
CA THR A 87 -23.04 31.96 -25.31
C THR A 87 -22.55 31.61 -26.71
N LYS A 88 -23.24 32.10 -27.75
CA LYS A 88 -22.83 31.88 -29.15
C LYS A 88 -21.46 32.48 -29.44
N ALA A 89 -21.16 33.66 -28.91
CA ALA A 89 -19.87 34.31 -29.07
C ALA A 89 -18.75 33.52 -28.37
N SER A 90 -18.98 33.04 -27.14
CA SER A 90 -18.02 32.19 -26.41
C SER A 90 -17.74 30.90 -27.16
N MET A 91 -18.79 30.21 -27.60
CA MET A 91 -18.66 28.94 -28.31
C MET A 91 -17.96 29.11 -29.66
N SER A 92 -18.23 30.19 -30.39
CA SER A 92 -17.54 30.49 -31.65
C SER A 92 -16.05 30.77 -31.43
N LYS A 93 -15.69 31.43 -30.33
CA LYS A 93 -14.30 31.66 -29.95
C LYS A 93 -13.59 30.35 -29.59
N GLU A 94 -14.21 29.50 -28.79
CA GLU A 94 -13.65 28.20 -28.41
C GLU A 94 -13.40 27.29 -29.62
N VAL A 95 -14.34 27.26 -30.57
CA VAL A 95 -14.20 26.49 -31.81
C VAL A 95 -13.03 27.02 -32.66
N SER A 96 -12.93 28.33 -32.83
CA SER A 96 -11.82 28.96 -33.57
C SER A 96 -10.46 28.68 -32.93
N GLU A 97 -10.37 28.75 -31.60
CA GLU A 97 -9.14 28.41 -30.88
C GLU A 97 -8.81 26.92 -30.97
N ALA A 98 -9.81 26.05 -30.98
CA ALA A 98 -9.63 24.61 -31.19
C ALA A 98 -9.10 24.30 -32.59
N GLU A 99 -9.67 24.90 -33.64
CA GLU A 99 -9.17 24.75 -35.02
C GLU A 99 -7.71 25.21 -35.14
N SER A 100 -7.36 26.35 -34.54
CA SER A 100 -5.99 26.87 -34.53
C SER A 100 -5.00 25.90 -33.85
N ARG A 101 -5.37 25.33 -32.70
CA ARG A 101 -4.56 24.33 -31.98
C ARG A 101 -4.35 23.06 -32.80
N VAL A 102 -5.40 22.60 -33.50
CA VAL A 102 -5.30 21.40 -34.35
C VAL A 102 -4.36 21.66 -35.53
N ASN A 103 -4.51 22.79 -36.22
CA ASN A 103 -3.64 23.14 -37.35
C ASN A 103 -2.16 23.24 -36.94
N THR A 104 -1.89 23.83 -35.77
CA THR A 104 -0.52 23.93 -35.24
C THR A 104 0.07 22.54 -34.98
N LYS A 105 -0.67 21.65 -34.30
CA LYS A 105 -0.21 20.28 -34.02
C LYS A 105 0.06 19.46 -35.27
N VAL A 106 -0.76 19.64 -36.32
CA VAL A 106 -0.56 18.97 -37.61
C VAL A 106 0.75 19.44 -38.27
N SER A 107 1.02 20.75 -38.25
CA SER A 107 2.26 21.33 -38.77
C SER A 107 3.51 20.85 -38.01
N ASP A 108 3.42 20.79 -36.67
CA ASP A 108 4.52 20.32 -35.83
C ASP A 108 4.81 18.83 -36.06
N ALA A 109 3.76 18.01 -36.19
CA ALA A 109 3.90 16.60 -36.50
C ALA A 109 4.57 16.37 -37.87
N GLN A 110 4.18 17.13 -38.90
CA GLN A 110 4.83 17.08 -40.21
C GLN A 110 6.32 17.43 -40.13
N SER A 111 6.67 18.47 -39.36
CA SER A 111 8.05 18.90 -39.18
C SER A 111 8.90 17.86 -38.42
N ALA A 112 8.33 17.22 -37.40
CA ALA A 112 8.99 16.17 -36.64
C ALA A 112 9.23 14.90 -37.49
N MET A 113 8.26 14.54 -38.34
CA MET A 113 8.41 13.44 -39.29
C MET A 113 9.57 13.69 -40.26
N GLN A 114 9.68 14.91 -40.81
CA GLN A 114 10.77 15.24 -41.74
C GLN A 114 12.14 15.12 -41.06
N LYS A 115 12.29 15.61 -39.83
CA LYS A 115 13.54 15.49 -39.07
C LYS A 115 13.92 14.03 -38.80
N THR A 116 12.92 13.19 -38.56
CA THR A 116 13.12 11.76 -38.32
C THR A 116 13.64 11.06 -39.58
N GLU A 117 13.07 11.41 -40.75
CA GLU A 117 13.52 10.92 -42.05
C GLU A 117 14.98 11.31 -42.32
N ASP A 118 15.35 12.57 -42.08
CA ASP A 118 16.72 13.06 -42.28
C ASP A 118 17.74 12.38 -41.35
N ALA A 119 17.37 12.17 -40.09
CA ALA A 119 18.20 11.48 -39.11
C ALA A 119 18.41 10.00 -39.49
N MET A 120 17.35 9.34 -39.98
CA MET A 120 17.43 7.96 -40.44
C MET A 120 18.37 7.82 -41.65
N ASN A 121 18.28 8.74 -42.62
CA ASN A 121 19.18 8.76 -43.77
C ASN A 121 20.65 8.92 -43.35
N THR A 122 20.92 9.79 -42.37
CA THR A 122 22.27 10.00 -41.83
C THR A 122 22.82 8.75 -41.13
N ALA A 123 21.98 8.04 -40.36
CA ALA A 123 22.39 6.83 -39.65
C ALA A 123 22.77 5.69 -40.60
N VAL A 124 22.03 5.54 -41.71
CA VAL A 124 22.34 4.55 -42.75
C VAL A 124 23.71 4.83 -43.38
N GLU A 125 24.04 6.09 -43.67
CA GLU A 125 25.36 6.45 -44.20
C GLU A 125 26.51 6.13 -43.23
N GLN A 126 26.33 6.36 -41.93
CA GLN A 126 27.34 6.03 -40.92
C GLN A 126 27.55 4.52 -40.76
N MET A 127 26.46 3.75 -40.87
CA MET A 127 26.52 2.29 -40.79
C MET A 127 27.36 1.71 -41.93
N ASN A 128 27.16 2.20 -43.15
CA ASN A 128 27.94 1.77 -44.32
C ASN A 128 29.44 2.04 -44.12
N LYS A 129 29.82 3.23 -43.58
CA LYS A 129 31.23 3.56 -43.31
C LYS A 129 31.91 2.61 -42.31
N ARG A 130 31.19 2.18 -41.26
CA ARG A 130 31.74 1.27 -40.24
C ARG A 130 31.93 -0.15 -40.80
N LEU A 131 31.03 -0.57 -41.68
CA LEU A 131 31.13 -1.87 -42.33
C LEU A 131 32.40 -1.95 -43.19
N ASP A 132 32.67 -0.90 -43.98
CA ASP A 132 33.87 -0.81 -44.82
C ASP A 132 35.18 -0.82 -44.00
N ALA A 133 35.19 -0.15 -42.84
CA ALA A 133 36.36 -0.10 -41.95
C ALA A 133 36.70 -1.48 -41.34
N ASN A 134 35.69 -2.23 -40.92
CA ASN A 134 35.88 -3.57 -40.33
C ASN A 134 36.40 -4.58 -41.35
N VAL A 135 35.88 -4.53 -42.58
CA VAL A 135 36.38 -5.38 -43.68
C VAL A 135 37.86 -5.11 -43.92
N THR A 136 38.28 -3.84 -43.91
CA THR A 136 39.69 -3.45 -44.11
C THR A 136 40.61 -4.01 -43.01
N ALA A 137 40.24 -3.88 -41.74
CA ALA A 137 41.09 -4.31 -40.61
C ALA A 137 41.33 -5.83 -40.57
N SER A 138 40.36 -6.64 -40.99
CA SER A 138 40.44 -8.10 -40.97
C SER A 138 41.41 -8.72 -42.00
N THR A 139 41.99 -7.91 -42.89
CA THR A 139 42.81 -8.39 -44.01
C THR A 139 44.28 -7.99 -43.93
N ASP A 140 44.72 -7.32 -42.85
CA ASP A 140 46.10 -6.89 -42.67
C ASP A 140 46.95 -7.96 -41.93
N VAL A 141 47.89 -8.54 -42.67
CA VAL A 141 48.78 -9.62 -42.22
C VAL A 141 49.94 -9.17 -41.31
N LYS A 142 50.04 -7.88 -40.96
CA LYS A 142 51.15 -7.32 -40.16
C LYS A 142 50.76 -6.86 -38.75
N ALA A 143 49.55 -7.11 -38.30
CA ALA A 143 49.11 -6.73 -36.95
C ALA A 143 49.55 -7.75 -35.88
N ASP A 144 50.01 -7.23 -34.73
CA ASP A 144 50.68 -7.89 -33.58
C ASP A 144 49.95 -9.08 -32.94
N TYR A 145 48.67 -9.25 -33.29
CA TYR A 145 47.81 -10.33 -32.77
C TYR A 145 48.31 -11.74 -33.16
N ALA A 146 49.07 -11.87 -34.25
CA ALA A 146 49.56 -13.16 -34.72
C ALA A 146 50.80 -13.68 -33.95
N ALA A 147 51.55 -12.82 -33.26
CA ALA A 147 52.82 -13.20 -32.62
C ALA A 147 52.63 -13.82 -31.22
N GLU A 148 51.75 -13.25 -30.37
CA GLU A 148 51.54 -13.76 -29.00
C GLU A 148 50.94 -15.18 -28.95
N LEU A 149 50.19 -15.57 -30.00
CA LEU A 149 49.66 -16.93 -30.15
C LEU A 149 50.75 -17.97 -30.48
N VAL A 150 51.94 -17.54 -30.93
CA VAL A 150 53.03 -18.45 -31.27
C VAL A 150 53.83 -18.86 -30.03
N ASP A 151 54.04 -17.94 -29.07
CA ASP A 151 54.86 -18.19 -27.87
C ASP A 151 54.19 -19.15 -26.86
N VAL A 152 52.85 -19.10 -26.74
CA VAL A 152 52.06 -20.01 -25.88
C VAL A 152 52.17 -21.48 -26.32
N ARG A 153 52.68 -21.74 -27.53
CA ARG A 153 52.83 -23.10 -28.06
C ARG A 153 54.12 -23.79 -27.65
N VAL A 154 55.05 -23.12 -26.98
CA VAL A 154 56.34 -23.70 -26.60
C VAL A 154 56.29 -24.13 -25.14
N GLY A 155 56.60 -25.41 -24.87
CA GLY A 155 56.56 -25.97 -23.54
C GLY A 155 57.79 -25.71 -22.68
N GLN A 156 57.67 -25.95 -21.37
CA GLN A 156 58.76 -25.71 -20.41
C GLN A 156 59.99 -26.62 -20.65
N ASP A 157 59.80 -27.76 -21.31
CA ASP A 157 60.83 -28.70 -21.77
C ASP A 157 61.45 -28.31 -23.14
N GLY A 158 60.97 -27.21 -23.74
CA GLY A 158 61.36 -26.74 -25.08
C GLY A 158 60.56 -27.36 -26.23
N THR A 159 59.57 -28.22 -25.95
CA THR A 159 58.76 -28.87 -26.98
C THR A 159 57.77 -27.89 -27.59
N VAL A 160 57.75 -27.75 -28.91
CA VAL A 160 56.79 -26.87 -29.62
C VAL A 160 55.55 -27.66 -30.02
N TYR A 161 54.41 -27.24 -29.51
CA TYR A 161 53.12 -27.87 -29.73
C TYR A 161 52.37 -27.25 -30.92
N PRO A 162 51.50 -28.01 -31.62
CA PRO A 162 50.78 -27.50 -32.79
C PRO A 162 49.85 -26.31 -32.49
N SER A 163 49.30 -26.24 -31.27
CA SER A 163 48.41 -25.19 -30.81
C SER A 163 48.61 -24.91 -29.31
N ALA A 164 48.16 -23.75 -28.85
CA ALA A 164 48.21 -23.36 -27.44
C ALA A 164 47.47 -24.38 -26.54
N GLY A 165 46.35 -24.91 -27.02
CA GLY A 165 45.59 -25.93 -26.29
C GLY A 165 46.32 -27.27 -26.21
N GLU A 166 47.10 -27.63 -27.22
CA GLU A 166 47.95 -28.83 -27.20
C GLU A 166 49.08 -28.69 -26.19
N ALA A 167 49.68 -27.49 -26.07
CA ALA A 167 50.74 -27.22 -25.11
C ALA A 167 50.27 -27.40 -23.65
N ILE A 168 49.08 -26.87 -23.34
CA ILE A 168 48.49 -26.98 -21.99
C ILE A 168 48.16 -28.44 -21.65
N ARG A 169 47.57 -29.19 -22.59
CA ARG A 169 47.23 -30.60 -22.36
C ARG A 169 48.45 -31.49 -22.28
N GLY A 170 49.45 -31.28 -23.14
CA GLY A 170 50.67 -32.06 -23.15
C GLY A 170 51.46 -31.93 -21.84
N GLN A 171 51.56 -30.73 -21.28
CA GLN A 171 52.22 -30.52 -20.00
C GLN A 171 51.43 -31.06 -18.81
N TYR A 172 50.09 -30.98 -18.87
CA TYR A 172 49.21 -31.54 -17.85
C TYR A 172 49.34 -33.07 -17.77
N SER A 173 49.44 -33.76 -18.90
CA SER A 173 49.66 -35.22 -18.94
C SER A 173 51.00 -35.63 -18.33
N LEU A 174 52.07 -34.87 -18.56
CA LEU A 174 53.39 -35.10 -17.96
C LEU A 174 53.42 -34.88 -16.44
N ALA A 175 52.62 -33.95 -15.92
CA ALA A 175 52.51 -33.71 -14.47
C ALA A 175 51.76 -34.84 -13.75
N VAL A 176 50.79 -35.46 -14.42
CA VAL A 176 50.01 -36.59 -13.89
C VAL A 176 50.80 -37.91 -13.97
N GLU A 177 51.55 -38.16 -15.04
CA GLU A 177 52.40 -39.36 -15.16
C GLU A 177 53.57 -39.39 -14.15
N ASN A 178 54.05 -38.23 -13.69
CA ASN A 178 55.13 -38.13 -12.71
C ASN A 178 54.68 -38.27 -11.24
N GLY A 179 53.42 -38.60 -10.98
CA GLY A 179 52.95 -39.01 -9.64
C GLY A 179 53.08 -37.93 -8.56
N ILE A 180 52.93 -36.65 -8.91
CA ILE A 180 53.02 -35.54 -7.94
C ILE A 180 51.68 -35.43 -7.18
N THR A 181 51.50 -36.24 -6.14
CA THR A 181 50.44 -36.05 -5.14
C THR A 181 50.95 -35.19 -3.99
N GLY A 182 50.69 -33.89 -4.09
CA GLY A 182 50.82 -32.92 -3.01
C GLY A 182 51.98 -31.94 -3.15
N ALA A 183 51.67 -30.74 -3.65
CA ALA A 183 52.48 -29.55 -3.41
C ALA A 183 51.56 -28.36 -3.06
N LYS A 184 51.74 -27.88 -1.83
CA LYS A 184 51.14 -26.69 -1.22
C LYS A 184 51.36 -25.43 -2.06
N LEU A 185 50.37 -24.53 -2.06
CA LEU A 185 50.68 -23.11 -1.87
C LEU A 185 49.94 -22.64 -0.60
N ALA A 186 50.74 -22.30 0.41
CA ALA A 186 50.31 -21.88 1.74
C ALA A 186 50.31 -20.35 1.82
N LEU A 187 49.37 -19.77 2.57
CA LEU A 187 49.61 -18.55 3.36
C LEU A 187 48.81 -18.66 4.67
N ALA A 188 49.55 -18.61 5.78
CA ALA A 188 49.06 -18.66 7.15
C ALA A 188 49.35 -17.35 7.88
N GLY A 189 48.55 -17.09 8.91
CA GLY A 189 48.84 -16.21 10.05
C GLY A 189 47.53 -15.88 10.79
N SER A 190 47.40 -15.81 12.11
CA SER A 190 48.08 -16.29 13.32
C SER A 190 47.42 -15.53 14.48
N ASN A 191 47.23 -16.18 15.65
CA ASN A 191 46.71 -15.69 16.96
C ASN A 191 45.20 -15.93 17.16
N GLY A 192 44.69 -16.82 18.03
CA GLY A 192 45.25 -17.48 19.21
C GLY A 192 44.87 -16.73 20.50
N ASN A 193 43.79 -17.14 21.20
CA ASN A 193 43.74 -17.26 22.67
C ASN A 193 42.43 -17.88 23.21
N LEU A 194 42.64 -18.79 24.17
CA LEU A 194 41.68 -19.49 25.06
C LEU A 194 41.55 -18.74 26.40
N GLY A 195 40.44 -18.93 27.13
CA GLY A 195 40.37 -18.58 28.57
C GLY A 195 38.99 -18.77 29.21
N GLU A 196 38.82 -19.87 29.96
CA GLU A 196 37.72 -20.14 30.93
C GLU A 196 37.86 -19.31 32.23
N VAL A 197 36.78 -19.23 33.03
CA VAL A 197 36.70 -19.48 34.50
C VAL A 197 35.46 -18.78 35.13
N PHE A 198 34.57 -19.57 35.78
CA PHE A 198 33.53 -19.10 36.73
C PHE A 198 34.09 -19.04 38.18
N PRO A 199 33.53 -18.20 39.07
CA PRO A 199 32.88 -18.79 40.26
C PRO A 199 31.61 -18.08 40.80
N LYS A 200 30.93 -18.83 41.69
CA LYS A 200 29.63 -18.67 42.37
C LYS A 200 29.40 -17.42 43.25
N ALA A 201 28.13 -16.99 43.23
CA ALA A 201 27.22 -16.58 44.32
C ALA A 201 27.60 -15.44 45.29
N ALA A 202 26.80 -14.36 45.23
CA ALA A 202 26.37 -13.56 46.38
C ALA A 202 24.93 -13.08 46.11
N MET A 203 23.95 -13.49 46.93
CA MET A 203 22.71 -12.70 47.10
C MET A 203 23.07 -11.48 47.96
N PRO A 204 22.71 -10.26 47.53
CA PRO A 204 22.12 -9.36 48.51
C PRO A 204 21.07 -8.37 47.98
N ALA A 205 20.05 -8.19 48.84
CA ALA A 205 19.36 -6.95 49.16
C ALA A 205 18.36 -6.35 48.16
N LEU A 206 17.11 -6.31 48.62
CA LEU A 206 16.07 -5.32 48.33
C LEU A 206 16.65 -3.99 47.82
N LEU A 207 16.34 -3.63 46.57
CA LEU A 207 16.56 -2.28 46.05
C LEU A 207 15.20 -1.63 45.73
N GLY A 208 14.50 -1.23 46.79
CA GLY A 208 13.93 0.11 46.97
C GLY A 208 13.28 0.88 45.80
N ALA A 209 12.72 0.25 44.78
CA ALA A 209 11.95 0.93 43.73
C ALA A 209 10.45 0.74 43.97
N LYS A 210 9.82 1.74 44.59
CA LYS A 210 8.36 1.92 44.47
C LYS A 210 8.08 2.38 43.03
N CYS A 211 7.47 1.53 42.19
CA CYS A 211 6.58 2.06 41.17
C CYS A 211 5.30 2.46 41.90
N GLU A 212 4.79 3.66 41.64
CA GLU A 212 3.49 4.05 42.17
C GLU A 212 2.41 3.17 41.52
N ALA A 213 1.62 2.49 42.34
CA ALA A 213 0.50 1.68 41.88
C ALA A 213 -0.62 2.61 41.42
N GLY A 214 -0.93 2.61 40.13
CA GLY A 214 -2.18 3.19 39.61
C GLY A 214 -3.30 2.15 39.72
N GLU A 215 -4.40 2.51 40.39
CA GLU A 215 -5.50 1.61 40.69
C GLU A 215 -6.36 1.23 39.46
N PHE A 216 -6.95 0.05 39.60
CA PHE A 216 -7.49 -0.87 38.60
C PHE A 216 -8.66 -0.33 37.76
N LEU A 217 -8.68 -0.67 36.47
CA LEU A 217 -9.85 -0.51 35.61
C LEU A 217 -10.20 -1.82 34.90
N ASP A 218 -11.49 -2.08 34.83
CA ASP A 218 -12.13 -3.19 34.12
C ASP A 218 -12.76 -2.59 32.83
N TYR A 219 -12.55 -3.21 31.66
CA TYR A 219 -12.97 -2.62 30.38
C TYR A 219 -13.51 -3.65 29.39
N ARG A 220 -14.59 -3.23 28.70
CA ARG A 220 -15.19 -3.92 27.54
C ARG A 220 -14.94 -3.11 26.28
N ILE A 221 -14.26 -3.69 25.29
CA ILE A 221 -14.04 -3.06 23.98
C ILE A 221 -14.66 -3.93 22.88
N THR A 222 -15.57 -3.35 22.10
CA THR A 222 -16.19 -3.92 20.90
C THR A 222 -15.64 -3.17 19.67
N GLY A 223 -14.75 -3.79 18.90
CA GLY A 223 -14.18 -3.21 17.68
C GLY A 223 -14.45 -4.07 16.45
N THR A 224 -14.89 -3.45 15.36
CA THR A 224 -14.90 -4.04 14.00
C THR A 224 -13.85 -3.30 13.17
N THR A 225 -12.67 -3.90 12.95
CA THR A 225 -11.61 -3.32 12.12
C THR A 225 -10.82 -4.38 11.36
N ASP A 226 -10.13 -3.96 10.31
CA ASP A 226 -9.38 -4.80 9.38
C ASP A 226 -8.10 -5.43 9.98
N TYR A 227 -7.51 -4.93 11.08
CA TYR A 227 -6.47 -5.58 11.93
C TYR A 227 -6.11 -4.64 13.13
N GLY A 228 -5.84 -5.13 14.36
CA GLY A 228 -5.53 -4.24 15.51
C GLY A 228 -4.79 -4.88 16.70
N GLN A 229 -4.04 -4.09 17.49
CA GLN A 229 -3.26 -4.56 18.67
C GLN A 229 -3.57 -3.70 19.90
N PHE A 230 -3.67 -4.32 21.08
CA PHE A 230 -3.96 -3.62 22.34
C PHE A 230 -2.71 -3.56 23.21
N TYR A 231 -2.26 -2.39 23.68
CA TYR A 231 -1.02 -2.31 24.48
C TYR A 231 -1.22 -1.82 25.91
N HIS A 232 -0.61 -2.54 26.84
CA HIS A 232 -0.28 -2.08 28.18
C HIS A 232 1.09 -1.41 28.16
N ARG A 233 1.17 -0.15 28.59
CA ARG A 233 2.42 0.61 28.63
C ARG A 233 2.98 0.65 30.03
N PHE A 234 4.24 0.26 30.19
CA PHE A 234 5.03 0.41 31.41
C PHE A 234 6.16 1.42 31.16
N THR A 235 6.30 2.41 32.05
CA THR A 235 7.36 3.43 31.99
C THR A 235 8.02 3.57 33.36
N ASN A 236 9.34 3.34 33.43
CA ASN A 236 10.09 3.51 34.69
C ASN A 236 11.55 3.88 34.40
N MET A 237 12.09 4.87 35.14
CA MET A 237 13.51 5.27 35.10
C MET A 237 14.51 4.17 35.50
N LEU A 238 14.05 3.06 36.09
CA LEU A 238 14.87 1.94 36.53
C LEU A 238 14.59 0.63 35.77
N MET A 239 13.83 0.68 34.66
CA MET A 239 13.44 -0.53 33.92
C MET A 239 14.63 -1.36 33.44
N GLY A 240 15.72 -0.73 33.02
CA GLY A 240 16.95 -1.44 32.64
C GLY A 240 17.63 -2.26 33.75
N LYS A 241 17.21 -2.12 35.02
CA LYS A 241 17.65 -2.98 36.13
C LYS A 241 16.85 -4.27 36.22
N PHE A 242 15.60 -4.26 35.76
CA PHE A 242 14.83 -5.47 35.51
C PHE A 242 15.41 -6.08 34.24
N ARG A 243 15.91 -7.32 34.27
CA ARG A 243 16.48 -7.97 33.07
C ARG A 243 15.55 -9.02 32.49
N LYS A 244 14.66 -9.60 33.31
CA LYS A 244 13.61 -10.53 32.85
C LYS A 244 12.28 -10.24 33.52
N TYR A 245 11.19 -10.45 32.79
CA TYR A 245 9.84 -10.27 33.29
C TYR A 245 8.93 -11.45 32.92
N LEU A 246 7.92 -11.71 33.75
CA LEU A 246 6.79 -12.59 33.46
C LEU A 246 5.52 -11.72 33.41
N PHE A 247 4.75 -11.85 32.33
CA PHE A 247 3.53 -11.09 32.05
C PHE A 247 2.31 -12.01 32.00
N ILE A 248 1.20 -11.57 32.60
CA ILE A 248 -0.09 -12.27 32.63
C ILE A 248 -1.21 -11.27 32.32
N SER A 249 -2.11 -11.64 31.41
CA SER A 249 -3.33 -10.86 31.12
C SER A 249 -4.49 -11.77 30.76
N LYS A 250 -5.71 -11.32 31.04
CA LYS A 250 -6.95 -12.02 30.68
C LYS A 250 -7.56 -11.38 29.43
N ILE A 251 -8.05 -12.20 28.49
CA ILE A 251 -8.75 -11.76 27.27
C ILE A 251 -10.00 -12.62 27.04
N ARG A 252 -10.91 -12.12 26.21
CA ARG A 252 -12.10 -12.82 25.75
C ARG A 252 -12.29 -12.57 24.26
N GLU A 253 -12.34 -13.64 23.48
CA GLU A 253 -12.65 -13.58 22.06
C GLU A 253 -14.18 -13.64 21.87
N ILE A 254 -14.80 -12.53 21.45
CA ILE A 254 -16.25 -12.42 21.25
C ILE A 254 -16.62 -12.89 19.83
N SER A 255 -15.82 -12.52 18.83
CA SER A 255 -15.89 -13.04 17.45
C SER A 255 -14.52 -12.95 16.77
N GLY A 256 -14.26 -13.75 15.73
CA GLY A 256 -12.95 -13.80 15.07
C GLY A 256 -11.88 -14.54 15.89
N SER A 257 -10.59 -14.24 15.68
CA SER A 257 -9.47 -14.90 16.39
C SER A 257 -8.28 -13.97 16.64
N CYS A 258 -7.53 -14.17 17.73
CA CYS A 258 -6.30 -13.42 18.02
C CYS A 258 -5.02 -14.18 17.64
N ALA A 259 -4.04 -13.49 17.04
CA ALA A 259 -2.73 -14.01 16.63
C ALA A 259 -1.59 -13.60 17.59
N GLY A 260 -1.24 -14.44 18.57
CA GLY A 260 -0.04 -14.23 19.39
C GLY A 260 -0.08 -13.01 20.34
N VAL A 261 1.11 -12.59 20.80
CA VAL A 261 1.38 -11.45 21.69
C VAL A 261 2.47 -10.60 21.05
N SER A 262 2.59 -9.32 21.43
CA SER A 262 3.71 -8.47 21.01
C SER A 262 4.26 -7.67 22.19
N CYS A 263 5.53 -7.28 22.11
CA CYS A 263 6.18 -6.49 23.15
C CYS A 263 7.26 -5.59 22.55
N TYR A 264 7.19 -4.27 22.79
CA TYR A 264 8.14 -3.29 22.28
C TYR A 264 8.85 -2.57 23.41
N GLN A 265 10.15 -2.33 23.23
CA GLN A 265 11.00 -1.62 24.19
C GLN A 265 11.50 -0.33 23.59
N TYR A 266 11.58 0.73 24.40
CA TYR A 266 12.08 2.03 23.97
C TYR A 266 13.07 2.60 24.98
N ASP A 267 14.09 3.30 24.48
CA ASP A 267 15.00 4.07 25.33
C ASP A 267 14.36 5.38 25.84
N SER A 268 15.09 6.12 26.68
CA SER A 268 14.64 7.39 27.25
C SER A 268 14.47 8.52 26.22
N LYS A 269 15.00 8.35 25.00
CA LYS A 269 14.85 9.28 23.87
C LYS A 269 13.71 8.86 22.94
N GLY A 270 13.08 7.71 23.20
CA GLY A 270 11.96 7.16 22.44
C GLY A 270 12.38 6.30 21.25
N ALA A 271 13.66 5.95 21.10
CA ALA A 271 14.11 5.04 20.06
C ALA A 271 13.71 3.60 20.41
N ASN A 272 13.14 2.87 19.44
CA ASN A 272 12.76 1.46 19.63
C ASN A 272 14.03 0.59 19.72
N LEU A 273 14.10 -0.22 20.77
CA LEU A 273 15.25 -1.05 21.11
C LEU A 273 15.11 -2.52 20.67
N ASN A 274 14.04 -2.87 19.94
CA ASN A 274 13.62 -4.23 19.53
C ASN A 274 12.85 -5.04 20.58
N THR A 275 12.19 -6.10 20.08
CA THR A 275 11.22 -6.95 20.76
C THR A 275 11.88 -8.24 21.28
N HIS A 276 11.63 -8.60 22.55
CA HIS A 276 12.10 -9.87 23.14
C HIS A 276 10.97 -10.56 23.89
N VAL A 277 10.27 -11.47 23.21
CA VAL A 277 9.31 -12.40 23.82
C VAL A 277 9.84 -13.81 23.59
N THR A 278 10.08 -14.56 24.67
CA THR A 278 10.76 -15.86 24.56
C THR A 278 9.77 -16.99 24.35
N LYS A 279 8.67 -17.04 25.14
CA LYS A 279 7.63 -18.06 25.01
C LYS A 279 6.30 -17.66 25.61
N VAL A 280 5.20 -18.07 24.96
CA VAL A 280 3.82 -17.74 25.30
C VAL A 280 3.01 -19.00 25.57
N VAL A 281 2.14 -18.95 26.58
CA VAL A 281 1.10 -19.93 26.88
C VAL A 281 -0.27 -19.24 26.87
N ARG A 282 -1.28 -19.94 26.35
CA ARG A 282 -2.69 -19.55 26.43
C ARG A 282 -3.46 -20.62 27.16
N VAL A 283 -4.20 -20.24 28.21
CA VAL A 283 -5.03 -21.17 29.00
C VAL A 283 -6.47 -20.72 28.92
N ALA A 284 -7.35 -21.58 28.40
CA ALA A 284 -8.79 -21.29 28.29
C ALA A 284 -9.52 -21.65 29.59
N HIS A 285 -10.46 -20.82 30.01
CA HIS A 285 -11.35 -21.06 31.15
C HIS A 285 -12.71 -20.41 30.92
N GLY A 286 -13.73 -21.25 30.67
CA GLY A 286 -15.05 -20.77 30.24
C GLY A 286 -14.98 -19.97 28.94
N ASN A 287 -15.45 -18.72 28.97
CA ASN A 287 -15.38 -17.79 27.83
C ASN A 287 -14.12 -16.90 27.86
N GLU A 288 -13.22 -17.12 28.81
CA GLU A 288 -12.03 -16.30 29.02
C GLU A 288 -10.76 -17.08 28.64
N ILE A 289 -9.70 -16.35 28.28
CA ILE A 289 -8.39 -16.87 27.92
C ILE A 289 -7.35 -16.09 28.72
N TYR A 290 -6.51 -16.79 29.47
CA TYR A 290 -5.35 -16.23 30.15
C TYR A 290 -4.13 -16.35 29.25
N VAL A 291 -3.45 -15.24 29.01
CA VAL A 291 -2.22 -15.16 28.22
C VAL A 291 -1.05 -14.94 29.17
N VAL A 292 -0.10 -15.86 29.17
CA VAL A 292 1.07 -15.85 30.07
C VAL A 292 2.35 -15.98 29.25
N PHE A 293 3.32 -15.09 29.44
CA PHE A 293 4.61 -15.18 28.76
C PHE A 293 5.73 -14.48 29.51
N PHE A 294 6.99 -14.82 29.24
CA PHE A 294 8.15 -14.10 29.79
C PHE A 294 9.06 -13.56 28.68
N GLY A 295 9.83 -12.53 29.02
CA GLY A 295 10.76 -11.88 28.10
C GLY A 295 11.91 -11.18 28.84
N GLU A 296 12.84 -10.62 28.06
CA GLU A 296 14.00 -9.90 28.57
C GLU A 296 13.86 -8.39 28.37
N ILE A 297 14.37 -7.60 29.31
CA ILE A 297 14.40 -6.14 29.24
C ILE A 297 15.83 -5.68 29.01
N LEU A 298 16.02 -4.85 27.99
CA LEU A 298 17.32 -4.31 27.62
C LEU A 298 17.79 -3.27 28.64
N GLU A 299 19.10 -3.17 28.84
CA GLU A 299 19.70 -2.32 29.88
C GLU A 299 19.35 -0.84 29.76
N ASN A 300 19.17 -0.37 28.54
CA ASN A 300 18.82 1.01 28.21
C ASN A 300 17.32 1.21 28.00
N ALA A 301 16.49 0.18 28.23
CA ALA A 301 15.05 0.29 28.12
C ALA A 301 14.47 1.15 29.24
N TYR A 302 13.68 2.14 28.82
CA TYR A 302 12.97 3.10 29.65
C TYR A 302 11.45 2.86 29.63
N ARG A 303 10.95 2.29 28.53
CA ARG A 303 9.53 2.00 28.30
C ARG A 303 9.33 0.64 27.64
N LEU A 304 8.24 -0.03 28.01
CA LEU A 304 7.83 -1.37 27.57
C LEU A 304 6.35 -1.30 27.22
N ASP A 305 5.99 -1.59 25.99
CA ASP A 305 4.60 -1.71 25.56
C ASP A 305 4.31 -3.18 25.25
N ILE A 306 3.42 -3.81 26.02
CA ILE A 306 3.05 -5.23 25.88
C ILE A 306 1.62 -5.36 25.36
N SER A 307 1.43 -6.19 24.33
CA SER A 307 0.11 -6.59 23.85
C SER A 307 -0.18 -8.08 24.11
N PRO A 308 -1.23 -8.42 24.88
CA PRO A 308 -1.60 -9.82 25.15
C PRO A 308 -2.30 -10.49 23.96
N CYS A 309 -2.77 -9.71 22.98
CA CYS A 309 -3.46 -10.23 21.82
C CYS A 309 -3.33 -9.32 20.60
N VAL A 310 -3.11 -9.93 19.44
CA VAL A 310 -3.20 -9.27 18.13
C VAL A 310 -4.51 -9.69 17.47
N ALA A 311 -5.47 -8.80 17.30
CA ALA A 311 -6.75 -9.11 16.67
C ALA A 311 -6.58 -9.26 15.15
N ARG A 312 -7.05 -10.37 14.56
CA ARG A 312 -7.16 -10.55 13.10
C ARG A 312 -8.41 -9.84 12.56
N ASN A 313 -8.52 -9.70 11.23
CA ASN A 313 -9.64 -9.03 10.56
C ASN A 313 -11.00 -9.46 11.15
N ASP A 314 -11.85 -8.47 11.43
CA ASP A 314 -13.22 -8.64 11.97
C ASP A 314 -13.30 -9.30 13.36
N ALA A 315 -12.16 -9.43 14.07
CA ALA A 315 -12.17 -9.98 15.42
C ALA A 315 -12.63 -8.94 16.45
N VAL A 316 -13.63 -9.32 17.23
CA VAL A 316 -14.09 -8.59 18.41
C VAL A 316 -13.46 -9.25 19.61
N VAL A 317 -12.57 -8.54 20.28
CA VAL A 317 -11.77 -9.05 21.40
C VAL A 317 -11.91 -8.09 22.57
N GLU A 318 -12.29 -8.62 23.72
CA GLU A 318 -12.31 -7.93 24.99
C GLU A 318 -11.00 -8.28 25.72
N CYS A 319 -10.24 -7.27 26.14
CA CYS A 319 -9.03 -7.45 26.92
C CYS A 319 -9.28 -6.87 28.30
N ASP A 320 -8.93 -7.62 29.34
CA ASP A 320 -8.97 -7.11 30.69
C ASP A 320 -8.00 -5.93 30.83
N GLY A 321 -8.47 -4.85 31.45
CA GLY A 321 -7.65 -3.67 31.76
C GLY A 321 -6.61 -3.94 32.83
N ARG A 322 -6.79 -5.02 33.59
CA ARG A 322 -5.83 -5.52 34.57
C ARG A 322 -4.84 -6.44 33.87
N CYS A 323 -3.58 -6.31 34.22
CA CYS A 323 -2.52 -7.24 33.85
C CYS A 323 -1.49 -7.31 34.98
N VAL A 324 -0.68 -8.36 34.99
CA VAL A 324 0.36 -8.57 36.00
C VAL A 324 1.72 -8.68 35.33
N LEU A 325 2.64 -7.80 35.72
CA LEU A 325 4.06 -7.84 35.34
C LEU A 325 4.91 -8.16 36.57
N LEU A 326 5.74 -9.19 36.49
CA LEU A 326 6.59 -9.69 37.58
C LEU A 326 8.05 -9.63 37.18
N ASP A 327 8.92 -9.18 38.09
CA ASP A 327 10.37 -9.33 37.94
C ASP A 327 10.76 -10.80 38.15
N VAL A 328 11.40 -11.40 37.14
CA VAL A 328 11.92 -12.77 37.20
C VAL A 328 13.39 -12.83 36.81
N THR A 329 14.11 -11.71 36.95
CA THR A 329 15.54 -11.59 36.62
C THR A 329 16.41 -12.66 37.28
N GLY A 330 16.05 -13.11 38.48
CA GLY A 330 16.76 -14.16 39.21
C GLY A 330 16.47 -15.60 38.78
N GLN A 331 15.57 -15.83 37.81
CA GLN A 331 15.13 -17.16 37.37
C GLN A 331 15.77 -17.56 36.04
N SER A 332 16.14 -18.83 35.91
CA SER A 332 16.62 -19.40 34.64
C SER A 332 15.47 -19.65 33.67
N ASP A 333 15.79 -19.71 32.38
CA ASP A 333 14.77 -19.97 31.35
C ASP A 333 14.12 -21.35 31.58
N ASP A 334 14.88 -22.37 31.95
CA ASP A 334 14.36 -23.71 32.25
C ASP A 334 13.35 -23.72 33.41
N GLU A 335 13.55 -22.88 34.43
CA GLU A 335 12.61 -22.71 35.55
C GLU A 335 11.31 -22.04 35.08
N LEU A 336 11.43 -20.97 34.29
CA LEU A 336 10.27 -20.26 33.72
C LEU A 336 9.49 -21.15 32.75
N GLN A 337 10.18 -21.98 31.97
CA GLN A 337 9.59 -22.98 31.09
C GLN A 337 8.77 -24.04 31.86
N LYS A 338 9.27 -24.49 33.01
CA LYS A 338 8.53 -25.41 33.88
C LYS A 338 7.29 -24.74 34.47
N VAL A 339 7.37 -23.48 34.88
CA VAL A 339 6.20 -22.72 35.37
C VAL A 339 5.13 -22.58 34.29
N LEU A 340 5.53 -22.21 33.07
CA LEU A 340 4.60 -22.16 31.91
C LEU A 340 3.97 -23.53 31.62
N SER A 341 4.75 -24.62 31.71
CA SER A 341 4.24 -25.98 31.51
C SER A 341 3.21 -26.37 32.56
N LEU A 342 3.44 -26.03 33.83
CA LEU A 342 2.52 -26.30 34.93
C LEU A 342 1.20 -25.53 34.76
N ILE A 343 1.28 -24.25 34.42
CA ILE A 343 0.12 -23.40 34.10
C ILE A 343 -0.67 -23.97 32.92
N SER A 344 0.01 -24.52 31.92
CA SER A 344 -0.63 -25.14 30.74
C SER A 344 -1.30 -26.49 31.04
N SER A 345 -0.79 -27.22 32.02
CA SER A 345 -1.22 -28.61 32.31
C SER A 345 -2.31 -28.73 33.36
N SER A 346 -2.58 -27.66 34.11
CA SER A 346 -3.58 -27.64 35.19
C SER A 346 -4.83 -26.86 34.77
N PRO A 347 -6.04 -27.32 35.12
CA PRO A 347 -7.25 -26.50 35.06
C PRO A 347 -7.03 -25.16 35.79
N VAL A 348 -7.70 -24.09 35.36
CA VAL A 348 -7.48 -22.75 35.96
C VAL A 348 -7.76 -22.76 37.46
N GLU A 349 -8.78 -23.51 37.89
CA GLU A 349 -9.20 -23.75 39.27
C GLU A 349 -8.11 -24.41 40.13
N ASP A 350 -7.25 -25.23 39.51
CA ASP A 350 -6.13 -25.92 40.18
C ASP A 350 -4.79 -25.20 39.93
N SER A 351 -4.79 -24.14 39.12
CA SER A 351 -3.62 -23.37 38.78
C SER A 351 -3.49 -22.12 39.65
N ILE A 352 -2.39 -21.40 39.49
CA ILE A 352 -2.21 -20.08 40.09
C ILE A 352 -3.19 -19.04 39.51
N LEU A 353 -3.69 -19.23 38.29
CA LEU A 353 -4.57 -18.28 37.60
C LEU A 353 -5.92 -18.07 38.30
N GLN A 354 -6.37 -19.00 39.15
CA GLN A 354 -7.59 -18.80 39.96
C GLN A 354 -7.51 -17.56 40.89
N TYR A 355 -6.30 -17.10 41.21
CA TYR A 355 -6.07 -15.95 42.08
C TYR A 355 -5.89 -14.64 41.29
N TYR A 356 -5.96 -14.68 39.96
CA TYR A 356 -5.69 -13.53 39.09
C TYR A 356 -6.49 -12.29 39.48
N ASP A 357 -7.79 -12.43 39.72
CA ASP A 357 -8.66 -11.29 40.08
C ASP A 357 -8.37 -10.71 41.49
N THR A 358 -7.58 -11.41 42.30
CA THR A 358 -7.19 -10.99 43.65
C THR A 358 -5.77 -10.42 43.73
N TRP A 359 -5.00 -10.47 42.64
CA TRP A 359 -3.63 -9.95 42.59
C TRP A 359 -3.62 -8.42 42.57
N GLY A 360 -2.74 -7.83 43.37
CA GLY A 360 -2.55 -6.38 43.46
C GLY A 360 -3.44 -5.64 44.46
N ILE A 361 -4.50 -6.25 45.02
CA ILE A 361 -5.27 -5.60 46.09
C ILE A 361 -4.39 -5.54 47.35
N ALA A 362 -3.94 -4.33 47.72
CA ALA A 362 -3.16 -3.99 48.92
C ALA A 362 -1.70 -4.50 48.96
N GLY A 363 -0.97 -4.55 47.83
CA GLY A 363 0.47 -4.89 47.83
C GLY A 363 0.77 -6.31 48.35
N LYS A 364 -0.22 -7.20 48.30
CA LYS A 364 -0.04 -8.61 48.68
C LYS A 364 0.77 -9.35 47.62
N VAL A 365 1.86 -9.94 48.11
CA VAL A 365 2.67 -10.98 47.46
C VAL A 365 1.75 -12.12 46.96
N MET A 366 2.07 -12.77 45.83
CA MET A 366 1.34 -13.97 45.41
C MET A 366 1.43 -15.02 46.54
N SER A 367 0.35 -15.22 47.28
CA SER A 367 0.29 -16.26 48.31
C SER A 367 -0.86 -17.22 48.03
N VAL A 368 -0.54 -18.46 47.68
CA VAL A 368 -1.51 -19.55 47.61
C VAL A 368 -1.90 -19.95 49.05
N PRO A 369 -3.20 -19.98 49.41
CA PRO A 369 -3.66 -20.51 50.69
C PRO A 369 -3.19 -21.96 50.91
N TYR A 370 -2.92 -22.28 52.17
CA TYR A 370 -2.11 -23.43 52.61
C TYR A 370 -2.71 -24.84 52.34
N ALA A 371 -3.87 -24.96 51.70
CA ALA A 371 -4.71 -26.15 51.86
C ALA A 371 -4.43 -27.35 50.93
N ASP A 372 -3.97 -27.18 49.68
CA ASP A 372 -3.82 -28.33 48.75
C ASP A 372 -2.40 -28.47 48.16
N ARG A 373 -1.45 -28.73 49.06
CA ARG A 373 0.00 -28.79 48.77
C ARG A 373 0.52 -30.23 48.64
N THR A 374 0.21 -30.93 47.55
CA THR A 374 0.97 -32.13 47.14
C THR A 374 1.27 -32.11 45.64
N GLY A 375 2.19 -31.25 45.20
CA GLY A 375 2.63 -31.24 43.79
C GLY A 375 3.44 -30.03 43.33
N ILE A 376 3.37 -28.91 44.04
CA ILE A 376 4.10 -27.69 43.67
C ILE A 376 5.47 -27.67 44.37
N SER A 377 6.55 -27.65 43.59
CA SER A 377 7.94 -27.63 44.07
C SER A 377 8.25 -26.37 44.88
N ASP A 378 9.17 -26.46 45.84
CA ASP A 378 9.59 -25.31 46.67
C ASP A 378 10.17 -24.14 45.85
N GLN A 379 10.73 -24.41 44.66
CA GLN A 379 11.15 -23.39 43.68
C GLN A 379 9.98 -22.51 43.18
N THR A 380 8.81 -23.12 42.92
CA THR A 380 7.61 -22.39 42.51
C THR A 380 7.05 -21.54 43.66
N ARG A 381 7.33 -21.86 44.94
CA ARG A 381 6.94 -21.03 46.08
C ARG A 381 7.81 -19.78 46.24
N GLU A 382 9.09 -19.86 45.89
CA GLU A 382 10.06 -18.76 46.02
C GLU A 382 9.87 -17.67 44.96
N MET A 383 9.46 -18.04 43.74
CA MET A 383 9.11 -17.11 42.65
C MET A 383 7.94 -16.17 42.99
N LEU A 384 7.09 -16.58 43.93
CA LEU A 384 5.85 -15.88 44.27
C LEU A 384 6.04 -14.72 45.25
N GLY A 385 7.27 -14.51 45.74
CA GLY A 385 7.68 -13.39 46.60
C GLY A 385 7.74 -12.02 45.92
N ASN A 386 7.62 -11.95 44.59
CA ASN A 386 7.92 -10.75 43.81
C ASN A 386 6.70 -9.84 43.58
N VAL A 387 6.97 -8.53 43.50
CA VAL A 387 5.98 -7.44 43.43
C VAL A 387 5.29 -7.41 42.06
N ALA A 388 3.96 -7.36 42.06
CA ALA A 388 3.12 -7.18 40.87
C ALA A 388 2.87 -5.69 40.59
N TYR A 389 3.03 -5.27 39.33
CA TYR A 389 2.76 -3.90 38.87
C TYR A 389 1.56 -3.84 37.91
N GLY A 390 0.63 -2.91 38.12
CA GLY A 390 -0.48 -2.58 37.21
C GLY A 390 -0.25 -1.24 36.50
N CYS A 391 -0.70 -1.09 35.25
CA CYS A 391 -0.36 0.08 34.42
C CYS A 391 -1.52 0.52 33.48
N PRO A 392 -1.68 1.84 33.20
CA PRO A 392 -2.75 2.36 32.33
C PRO A 392 -2.57 2.01 30.84
N VAL A 393 -3.71 1.88 30.14
CA VAL A 393 -3.82 1.38 28.76
C VAL A 393 -3.83 2.51 27.74
N PHE A 394 -3.19 2.30 26.58
CA PHE A 394 -3.39 3.10 25.37
C PHE A 394 -3.95 2.18 24.28
N SER A 395 -5.02 2.60 23.60
CA SER A 395 -5.46 1.95 22.35
C SER A 395 -4.52 2.37 21.22
N GLU A 396 -3.86 1.41 20.58
CA GLU A 396 -2.94 1.65 19.47
C GLU A 396 -3.51 1.02 18.20
N MET A 397 -3.74 1.82 17.16
CA MET A 397 -3.93 1.28 15.83
C MET A 397 -2.55 1.19 15.20
N ILE A 398 -1.95 0.00 15.21
CA ILE A 398 -0.79 -0.24 14.36
C ILE A 398 -1.27 -0.87 13.06
N PRO A 399 -1.01 -0.27 11.89
CA PRO A 399 -1.01 -1.02 10.66
C PRO A 399 0.18 -2.00 10.68
N PHE A 400 0.04 -3.12 11.38
CA PHE A 400 1.01 -4.21 11.30
C PHE A 400 0.62 -5.11 10.14
N SER A 401 1.08 -4.74 8.96
CA SER A 401 1.53 -5.75 8.01
C SER A 401 3.01 -5.48 7.79
N SER A 402 3.83 -6.52 7.81
CA SER A 402 5.24 -6.53 7.39
C SER A 402 5.42 -6.25 5.89
N LYS A 403 4.53 -5.44 5.31
CA LYS A 403 4.60 -4.77 4.02
C LYS A 403 4.22 -3.32 4.29
N PHE A 404 5.14 -2.39 4.00
CA PHE A 404 4.83 -0.97 3.95
C PHE A 404 3.51 -0.79 3.20
N GLN A 405 2.50 -0.32 3.92
CA GLN A 405 1.23 0.09 3.32
C GLN A 405 1.53 1.14 2.25
N GLU A 406 0.81 1.06 1.15
CA GLU A 406 0.81 2.07 0.10
C GLU A 406 0.74 3.48 0.69
N LYS A 407 1.43 4.37 -0.01
CA LYS A 407 1.73 5.77 0.29
C LYS A 407 0.49 6.69 0.30
N ASP A 408 -0.68 6.22 0.72
CA ASP A 408 -1.94 6.94 0.54
C ASP A 408 -2.99 6.69 1.62
N THR A 409 -2.62 6.76 2.91
CA THR A 409 -3.62 6.97 3.97
C THR A 409 -3.87 8.46 4.12
N MET A 410 -4.67 9.03 3.22
CA MET A 410 -5.25 10.39 3.34
C MET A 410 -6.09 10.56 4.62
N TYR A 411 -6.42 9.47 5.31
CA TYR A 411 -7.35 9.39 6.43
C TYR A 411 -7.10 8.16 7.33
N ALA A 412 -7.25 8.32 8.65
CA ALA A 412 -7.26 7.24 9.65
C ALA A 412 -8.35 7.49 10.71
N TRP A 413 -8.92 6.45 11.32
CA TRP A 413 -9.95 6.60 12.36
C TRP A 413 -9.98 5.46 13.37
N ALA A 414 -10.44 5.73 14.60
CA ALA A 414 -10.75 4.69 15.58
C ALA A 414 -11.89 5.11 16.50
N LYS A 415 -12.53 4.13 17.16
CA LYS A 415 -13.53 4.34 18.20
C LYS A 415 -13.10 3.64 19.48
N ALA A 416 -13.08 4.37 20.60
CA ALA A 416 -12.63 3.88 21.89
C ALA A 416 -13.69 4.17 22.97
N ALA A 417 -13.92 3.21 23.86
CA ALA A 417 -14.68 3.41 25.09
C ALA A 417 -13.71 3.57 26.27
N VAL A 418 -13.92 4.59 27.09
CA VAL A 418 -12.96 5.14 28.04
C VAL A 418 -13.62 5.30 29.41
N THR A 419 -13.45 4.32 30.28
CA THR A 419 -13.85 4.36 31.69
C THR A 419 -12.94 5.27 32.53
N ARG A 420 -13.58 6.07 33.39
CA ARG A 420 -12.98 7.09 34.24
C ARG A 420 -12.17 6.50 35.41
N ASN A 421 -11.05 7.13 35.74
CA ASN A 421 -10.31 6.94 37.00
C ASN A 421 -10.40 8.23 37.85
N GLU A 422 -10.41 8.11 39.17
CA GLU A 422 -10.63 9.22 40.10
C GLU A 422 -9.49 10.24 40.16
N ASP A 423 -8.26 9.85 39.84
CA ASP A 423 -7.07 10.67 40.09
C ASP A 423 -6.63 11.55 38.90
N TRP A 424 -7.01 11.20 37.66
CA TRP A 424 -6.61 11.92 36.44
C TRP A 424 -7.73 11.85 35.39
N GLY A 425 -8.13 12.99 34.81
CA GLY A 425 -9.13 13.02 33.74
C GLY A 425 -8.70 12.13 32.56
N VAL A 426 -9.59 11.24 32.09
CA VAL A 426 -9.18 10.12 31.24
C VAL A 426 -9.12 10.50 29.77
N PHE A 427 -8.14 9.94 29.07
CA PHE A 427 -7.85 10.19 27.65
C PHE A 427 -8.33 9.02 26.79
N GLY A 428 -9.02 9.30 25.70
CA GLY A 428 -9.27 8.36 24.59
C GLY A 428 -8.60 8.86 23.33
N GLY A 429 -7.85 8.01 22.63
CA GLY A 429 -6.97 8.48 21.57
C GLY A 429 -6.68 7.49 20.45
N VAL A 430 -6.04 7.99 19.40
CA VAL A 430 -5.48 7.23 18.30
C VAL A 430 -4.00 7.54 18.21
N ARG A 431 -3.17 6.50 18.22
CA ARG A 431 -1.78 6.60 17.80
C ARG A 431 -1.67 6.31 16.31
N LEU A 432 -0.89 7.11 15.61
CA LEU A 432 -0.45 6.86 14.24
C LEU A 432 1.07 6.77 14.18
N SER A 433 1.59 5.76 13.49
CA SER A 433 3.01 5.60 13.17
C SER A 433 3.28 5.88 11.68
N GLY A 434 4.51 6.26 11.34
CA GLY A 434 4.93 6.45 9.94
C GLY A 434 4.38 7.71 9.24
N LEU A 435 3.99 8.74 10.00
CA LEU A 435 3.51 10.01 9.43
C LEU A 435 4.63 10.79 8.76
N ALA A 436 4.34 11.38 7.59
CA ALA A 436 5.22 12.33 6.93
C ALA A 436 5.15 13.72 7.58
N ALA A 437 6.18 14.55 7.39
CA ALA A 437 6.06 15.97 7.76
C ALA A 437 4.91 16.62 6.96
N GLY A 438 4.05 17.39 7.62
CA GLY A 438 2.84 17.92 6.99
C GLY A 438 1.80 18.48 7.95
N LYS A 439 0.68 18.96 7.41
CA LYS A 439 -0.47 19.46 8.18
C LYS A 439 -1.55 18.38 8.28
N TYR A 440 -2.05 18.18 9.50
CA TYR A 440 -3.05 17.18 9.81
C TYR A 440 -4.27 17.82 10.47
N LEU A 441 -5.46 17.51 9.95
CA LEU A 441 -6.75 17.91 10.52
C LEU A 441 -7.33 16.71 11.27
N VAL A 442 -7.56 16.89 12.56
CA VAL A 442 -8.01 15.85 13.48
C VAL A 442 -9.42 16.19 13.90
N PHE A 443 -10.33 15.22 13.86
CA PHE A 443 -11.67 15.33 14.44
C PHE A 443 -11.80 14.34 15.60
N GLY A 444 -12.39 14.79 16.70
CA GLY A 444 -12.85 13.95 17.79
C GLY A 444 -14.36 14.11 17.95
N ARG A 445 -15.07 13.02 18.19
CA ARG A 445 -16.50 13.05 18.52
C ARG A 445 -16.74 12.18 19.73
N VAL A 446 -17.15 12.81 20.84
CA VAL A 446 -17.63 12.08 22.00
C VAL A 446 -19.05 11.64 21.71
N GLU A 447 -19.26 10.33 21.56
CA GLU A 447 -20.53 9.73 21.15
C GLU A 447 -21.50 9.61 22.32
N SER A 448 -20.98 9.14 23.46
CA SER A 448 -21.78 8.89 24.65
C SER A 448 -20.92 9.05 25.88
N VAL A 449 -21.53 9.45 26.99
CA VAL A 449 -20.91 9.49 28.31
C VAL A 449 -21.85 8.80 29.28
N GLU A 450 -21.35 7.83 30.00
CA GLU A 450 -22.03 7.12 31.06
C GLU A 450 -21.90 7.92 32.34
N THR A 451 -23.03 8.39 32.86
CA THR A 451 -23.10 9.46 33.87
C THR A 451 -24.53 9.64 34.34
N ASP A 452 -24.69 9.84 35.65
CA ASP A 452 -25.95 10.25 36.27
C ASP A 452 -26.10 11.78 36.33
N ASP A 453 -25.00 12.52 36.16
CA ASP A 453 -24.96 13.98 36.18
C ASP A 453 -25.16 14.59 34.80
N THR A 454 -25.75 15.79 34.77
CA THR A 454 -26.03 16.55 33.54
C THR A 454 -24.81 17.30 32.99
N GLN A 455 -23.86 17.66 33.86
CA GLN A 455 -22.63 18.38 33.53
C GLN A 455 -21.42 17.46 33.73
N LEU A 456 -20.67 17.22 32.64
CA LEU A 456 -19.67 16.14 32.55
C LEU A 456 -18.23 16.63 32.69
N GLY A 457 -18.03 17.93 32.46
CA GLY A 457 -16.78 18.66 32.64
C GLY A 457 -16.13 19.10 31.32
N GLU A 458 -14.91 19.61 31.35
CA GLU A 458 -14.27 20.23 30.17
C GLU A 458 -13.64 19.18 29.27
N VAL A 459 -14.00 19.22 27.98
CA VAL A 459 -13.45 18.35 26.94
C VAL A 459 -12.34 19.06 26.18
N SER A 460 -11.27 18.35 25.87
CA SER A 460 -10.13 18.87 25.11
C SER A 460 -9.69 17.87 24.05
N ILE A 461 -9.16 18.36 22.94
CA ILE A 461 -8.45 17.55 21.93
C ILE A 461 -7.00 18.00 21.84
N GLY A 462 -6.08 17.07 21.63
CA GLY A 462 -4.66 17.40 21.57
C GLY A 462 -3.78 16.29 21.02
N ILE A 463 -2.48 16.55 21.06
CA ILE A 463 -1.43 15.70 20.54
C ILE A 463 -0.34 15.51 21.58
N ILE A 464 0.17 14.29 21.69
CA ILE A 464 1.29 13.90 22.55
C ILE A 464 2.37 13.29 21.66
N GLU A 465 3.54 13.91 21.65
CA GLU A 465 4.71 13.48 20.89
C GLU A 465 5.63 12.57 21.73
N PRO A 466 6.30 11.58 21.10
CA PRO A 466 7.34 10.79 21.74
C PRO A 466 8.47 11.63 22.32
N GLY A 467 8.75 11.41 23.60
CA GLY A 467 9.80 12.11 24.36
C GLY A 467 9.33 13.40 25.04
N ILE A 468 8.06 13.79 24.91
CA ILE A 468 7.48 14.94 25.62
C ILE A 468 6.61 14.44 26.78
N PRO A 469 6.88 14.82 28.05
CA PRO A 469 6.11 14.36 29.22
C PRO A 469 4.65 14.82 29.27
N ASN A 470 4.24 15.75 28.40
CA ASN A 470 2.94 16.43 28.39
C ASN A 470 2.42 16.59 26.95
N TRP A 471 1.22 17.17 26.79
CA TRP A 471 0.68 17.55 25.49
C TRP A 471 1.65 18.43 24.70
N ALA A 472 1.99 18.02 23.47
CA ALA A 472 2.67 18.86 22.49
C ALA A 472 1.76 20.02 22.02
N LYS A 473 0.46 19.72 21.86
CA LYS A 473 -0.58 20.72 21.61
C LYS A 473 -1.88 20.27 22.26
N ARG A 474 -2.58 21.16 22.96
CA ARG A 474 -3.91 20.88 23.55
C ARG A 474 -4.83 22.06 23.26
N VAL A 475 -6.03 21.77 22.80
CA VAL A 475 -7.09 22.75 22.57
C VAL A 475 -8.27 22.37 23.47
N PRO A 476 -8.61 23.21 24.46
CA PRO A 476 -9.85 23.07 25.20
C PRO A 476 -11.03 23.40 24.30
N CYS A 477 -12.05 22.55 24.29
CA CYS A 477 -13.21 22.64 23.39
C CYS A 477 -14.51 22.98 24.12
N GLY A 478 -14.44 23.29 25.43
CA GLY A 478 -15.56 23.72 26.25
C GLY A 478 -16.12 22.63 27.16
N THR A 479 -17.20 22.96 27.86
CA THR A 479 -17.85 22.06 28.83
C THR A 479 -18.85 21.15 28.14
N LEU A 480 -18.64 19.84 28.32
CA LEU A 480 -19.52 18.82 27.79
C LEU A 480 -20.77 18.65 28.66
N ASN A 481 -21.94 18.75 28.05
CA ASN A 481 -23.23 18.43 28.67
C ASN A 481 -23.85 17.20 28.01
N LYS A 482 -24.62 16.41 28.77
CA LYS A 482 -25.30 15.23 28.22
C LYS A 482 -26.25 15.58 27.06
N ALA A 483 -26.87 16.77 27.12
CA ALA A 483 -27.76 17.27 26.07
C ALA A 483 -27.05 17.71 24.78
N THR A 484 -25.73 17.92 24.82
CA THR A 484 -24.92 18.35 23.68
C THR A 484 -24.17 17.17 23.03
N LEU A 485 -24.45 15.94 23.44
CA LEU A 485 -23.93 14.73 22.81
C LEU A 485 -24.77 14.35 21.58
N PRO A 486 -24.14 13.84 20.49
CA PRO A 486 -22.69 13.67 20.33
C PRO A 486 -21.99 15.03 20.17
N PHE A 487 -20.82 15.18 20.79
CA PHE A 487 -20.06 16.43 20.79
C PHE A 487 -18.83 16.30 19.91
N GLN A 488 -18.77 17.11 18.85
CA GLN A 488 -17.68 17.10 17.87
C GLN A 488 -16.68 18.23 18.16
N MET A 489 -15.41 17.93 17.99
CA MET A 489 -14.29 18.86 18.14
C MET A 489 -13.24 18.58 17.06
N ASN A 490 -12.36 19.55 16.79
CA ASN A 490 -11.29 19.39 15.83
C ASN A 490 -10.02 20.14 16.20
N LEU A 491 -8.93 19.77 15.55
CA LEU A 491 -7.61 20.35 15.73
C LEU A 491 -6.83 20.28 14.43
N VAL A 492 -6.20 21.38 14.02
CA VAL A 492 -5.16 21.35 12.99
C VAL A 492 -3.79 21.33 13.67
N TYR A 493 -2.92 20.43 13.23
CA TYR A 493 -1.56 20.32 13.73
C TYR A 493 -0.57 20.14 12.60
N GLU A 494 0.53 20.88 12.70
CA GLU A 494 1.63 20.83 11.75
C GLU A 494 2.75 19.99 12.37
N TYR A 495 3.02 18.86 11.73
CA TYR A 495 4.01 17.90 12.18
C TYR A 495 5.30 18.09 11.40
N ALA A 496 6.41 18.31 12.11
CA ALA A 496 7.71 18.55 11.53
C ALA A 496 8.41 17.28 10.99
N GLY A 497 7.87 16.08 11.26
CA GLY A 497 8.50 14.81 10.91
C GLY A 497 9.57 14.34 11.91
N GLY A 498 10.11 13.14 11.69
CA GLY A 498 11.26 12.61 12.44
C GLY A 498 10.96 11.92 13.78
N LYS A 499 9.69 11.72 14.14
CA LYS A 499 9.24 10.86 15.24
C LYS A 499 8.58 9.59 14.72
N ASP A 500 8.76 8.50 15.44
CA ASP A 500 8.23 7.18 15.05
C ASP A 500 6.70 7.11 15.11
N ASN A 501 6.07 7.89 15.99
CA ASN A 501 4.62 7.98 16.12
C ASN A 501 4.14 9.33 16.66
N LEU A 502 2.84 9.62 16.47
CA LEU A 502 2.10 10.70 17.12
C LEU A 502 0.86 10.13 17.80
N ASN A 503 0.53 10.64 18.99
CA ASN A 503 -0.69 10.26 19.69
C ASN A 503 -1.67 11.43 19.66
N PHE A 504 -2.82 11.24 19.03
CA PHE A 504 -3.94 12.16 19.06
C PHE A 504 -4.87 11.72 20.18
N ALA A 505 -5.30 12.62 21.05
CA ALA A 505 -6.14 12.25 22.19
C ALA A 505 -7.23 13.29 22.45
N VAL A 506 -8.37 12.79 22.90
CA VAL A 506 -9.46 13.55 23.51
C VAL A 506 -9.43 13.27 25.01
N GLN A 507 -9.47 14.33 25.81
CA GLN A 507 -9.54 14.25 27.26
C GLN A 507 -10.87 14.82 27.73
N LEU A 508 -11.58 14.09 28.59
CA LEU A 508 -12.71 14.62 29.33
C LEU A 508 -12.28 14.82 30.79
N THR A 509 -12.18 16.06 31.23
CA THR A 509 -11.88 16.40 32.63
C THR A 509 -13.18 16.49 33.41
N GLY A 510 -13.21 16.00 34.66
CA GLY A 510 -14.41 15.99 35.48
C GLY A 510 -14.55 14.71 36.30
N SER A 511 -15.32 14.77 37.39
CA SER A 511 -15.51 13.64 38.31
C SER A 511 -16.78 12.82 38.08
N ASN A 512 -17.65 13.29 37.21
CA ASN A 512 -19.08 12.99 37.28
C ASN A 512 -19.56 11.91 36.31
N TYR A 513 -18.64 11.21 35.63
CA TYR A 513 -18.96 10.19 34.63
C TYR A 513 -18.20 8.90 34.93
N THR A 514 -18.76 7.74 34.59
CA THR A 514 -18.09 6.44 34.74
C THR A 514 -17.34 6.06 33.48
N SER A 515 -17.83 6.38 32.29
CA SER A 515 -17.14 6.10 31.03
C SER A 515 -17.56 7.08 29.91
N PHE A 516 -16.76 7.21 28.86
CA PHE A 516 -17.17 7.90 27.63
C PHE A 516 -16.67 7.19 26.38
N VAL A 517 -17.44 7.28 25.30
CA VAL A 517 -17.08 6.73 24.00
C VAL A 517 -16.64 7.87 23.10
N VAL A 518 -15.48 7.74 22.47
CA VAL A 518 -14.94 8.71 21.53
C VAL A 518 -14.62 8.05 20.19
N THR A 519 -15.03 8.69 19.10
CA THR A 519 -14.58 8.37 17.74
C THR A 519 -13.61 9.46 17.29
N MET A 520 -12.46 9.08 16.73
CA MET A 520 -11.46 10.02 16.23
C MET A 520 -11.16 9.76 14.77
N TRP A 521 -10.89 10.84 14.04
CA TRP A 521 -10.45 10.85 12.65
C TRP A 521 -9.23 11.74 12.49
N VAL A 522 -8.27 11.33 11.68
CA VAL A 522 -7.07 12.12 11.34
C VAL A 522 -6.96 12.17 9.82
N LEU A 523 -6.88 13.36 9.25
CA LEU A 523 -6.75 13.60 7.82
C LEU A 523 -5.45 14.32 7.51
N ASN A 524 -4.77 13.90 6.45
CA ASN A 524 -3.66 14.67 5.90
C ASN A 524 -4.23 15.81 5.05
N VAL A 525 -4.03 17.06 5.48
CA VAL A 525 -4.48 18.28 4.78
C VAL A 525 -3.29 19.08 4.22
N THR A 526 -2.14 18.43 4.09
CA THR A 526 -0.94 19.02 3.48
C THR A 526 -1.26 19.44 2.05
N GLY A 527 -1.16 20.73 1.75
CA GLY A 527 -1.50 21.31 0.44
C GLY A 527 -2.87 22.00 0.35
N LEU A 528 -3.68 21.99 1.42
CA LEU A 528 -4.89 22.82 1.51
C LEU A 528 -4.58 24.21 2.05
N SER A 529 -5.31 25.23 1.57
CA SER A 529 -5.30 26.59 2.11
C SER A 529 -5.98 26.63 3.47
N ASN A 530 -5.73 27.69 4.24
CA ASN A 530 -6.34 27.82 5.56
C ASN A 530 -7.86 27.94 5.47
N GLU A 531 -8.37 28.61 4.43
CA GLU A 531 -9.80 28.78 4.15
C GLU A 531 -10.49 27.44 3.84
N GLU A 532 -9.83 26.55 3.10
CA GLU A 532 -10.32 25.20 2.82
C GLU A 532 -10.30 24.30 4.06
N ILE A 533 -9.24 24.40 4.85
CA ILE A 533 -9.13 23.70 6.13
C ILE A 533 -10.23 24.19 7.07
N GLU A 534 -10.51 25.49 7.10
CA GLU A 534 -11.59 26.10 7.87
C GLU A 534 -12.96 25.62 7.38
N ALA A 535 -13.20 25.56 6.07
CA ALA A 535 -14.44 25.02 5.51
C ALA A 535 -14.66 23.54 5.89
N LEU A 536 -13.61 22.71 5.83
CA LEU A 536 -13.66 21.31 6.26
C LEU A 536 -13.91 21.20 7.77
N SER A 537 -13.32 22.10 8.57
CA SER A 537 -13.48 22.13 10.02
C SER A 537 -14.93 22.39 10.47
N HIS A 538 -15.72 23.10 9.66
CA HIS A 538 -17.13 23.42 9.91
C HIS A 538 -18.12 22.36 9.39
N SER A 539 -17.65 21.33 8.68
CA SER A 539 -18.51 20.26 8.19
C SER A 539 -18.93 19.31 9.33
N SER A 540 -20.23 19.02 9.43
CA SER A 540 -20.75 18.07 10.42
C SER A 540 -20.43 16.64 9.98
N ILE A 541 -19.61 15.92 10.76
CA ILE A 541 -19.20 14.56 10.41
C ILE A 541 -20.31 13.61 10.87
N THR A 542 -21.27 13.40 9.99
CA THR A 542 -22.33 12.39 10.15
C THR A 542 -21.77 11.02 9.81
N GLU A 543 -21.21 10.33 10.80
CA GLU A 543 -21.13 8.87 11.01
C GLU A 543 -20.70 7.93 9.86
N ARG A 544 -20.37 8.42 8.67
CA ARG A 544 -19.98 7.64 7.51
C ARG A 544 -18.76 8.25 6.86
N ALA A 545 -17.65 7.52 6.96
CA ALA A 545 -16.38 7.74 6.27
C ALA A 545 -16.52 8.10 4.77
N SER A 546 -17.65 7.75 4.13
CA SER A 546 -17.94 8.07 2.73
C SER A 546 -18.09 9.57 2.43
N ALA A 547 -18.68 10.38 3.32
CA ALA A 547 -18.88 11.81 3.04
C ALA A 547 -17.56 12.59 3.06
N VAL A 548 -16.69 12.24 4.03
CA VAL A 548 -15.34 12.79 4.17
C VAL A 548 -14.43 12.33 3.03
N LYS A 549 -14.48 11.03 2.69
CA LYS A 549 -13.77 10.46 1.52
C LYS A 549 -14.17 11.17 0.21
N ASN A 550 -15.45 11.44 0.01
CA ASN A 550 -15.95 12.08 -1.21
C ASN A 550 -15.58 13.56 -1.29
N ALA A 551 -15.66 14.30 -0.19
CA ALA A 551 -15.29 15.73 -0.15
C ALA A 551 -13.79 15.94 -0.37
N THR A 552 -12.94 15.14 0.29
CA THR A 552 -11.48 15.20 0.10
C THR A 552 -11.07 14.75 -1.30
N HIS A 553 -11.72 13.73 -1.87
CA HIS A 553 -11.45 13.29 -3.23
C HIS A 553 -11.90 14.33 -4.28
N ALA A 554 -13.05 14.99 -4.09
CA ALA A 554 -13.52 16.03 -4.99
C ALA A 554 -12.59 17.26 -5.02
N ILE A 555 -12.16 17.75 -3.85
CA ILE A 555 -11.26 18.92 -3.74
C ILE A 555 -9.87 18.61 -4.32
N LEU A 556 -9.32 17.42 -4.06
CA LEU A 556 -8.01 17.02 -4.60
C LEU A 556 -8.05 16.76 -6.11
N THR A 557 -9.16 16.24 -6.63
CA THR A 557 -9.35 16.03 -8.07
C THR A 557 -9.50 17.37 -8.80
N GLU A 558 -10.29 18.29 -8.25
CA GLU A 558 -10.45 19.64 -8.80
C GLU A 558 -9.14 20.42 -8.75
N LYS A 559 -8.34 20.28 -7.69
CA LYS A 559 -6.99 20.88 -7.62
C LYS A 559 -5.96 20.21 -8.51
N ALA A 560 -6.01 18.90 -8.72
CA ALA A 560 -5.14 18.25 -9.70
C ALA A 560 -5.45 18.76 -11.12
N GLU A 561 -6.73 18.97 -11.44
CA GLU A 561 -7.14 19.56 -12.71
C GLU A 561 -6.79 21.05 -12.83
N VAL A 562 -6.95 21.84 -11.76
CA VAL A 562 -6.59 23.26 -11.72
C VAL A 562 -5.07 23.46 -11.69
N ALA A 563 -4.30 22.61 -11.00
CA ALA A 563 -2.85 22.65 -10.99
C ALA A 563 -2.27 22.21 -12.34
N VAL A 564 -2.86 21.22 -13.02
CA VAL A 564 -2.52 20.90 -14.42
C VAL A 564 -2.85 22.07 -15.34
N LYS A 565 -3.99 22.74 -15.16
CA LYS A 565 -4.36 23.93 -15.95
C LYS A 565 -3.49 25.15 -15.65
N ALA A 566 -3.09 25.37 -14.39
CA ALA A 566 -2.22 26.45 -13.95
C ALA A 566 -0.77 26.22 -14.38
N ASP A 567 -0.26 24.99 -14.30
CA ASP A 567 1.05 24.58 -14.81
C ASP A 567 1.08 24.68 -16.35
N HIS A 568 -0.03 24.38 -17.04
CA HIS A 568 -0.19 24.67 -18.46
C HIS A 568 -0.28 26.19 -18.79
N ALA A 569 -0.89 27.00 -17.92
CA ALA A 569 -1.01 28.45 -18.11
C ALA A 569 0.29 29.20 -17.80
N GLU A 570 1.02 28.79 -16.75
CA GLU A 570 2.35 29.29 -16.40
C GLU A 570 3.37 28.87 -17.46
N LYS A 571 3.27 27.64 -18.01
CA LYS A 571 4.03 27.22 -19.21
C LYS A 571 3.66 28.02 -20.46
N ALA A 572 2.40 28.44 -20.64
CA ALA A 572 1.97 29.26 -21.77
C ALA A 572 2.39 30.73 -21.66
N GLU A 573 2.44 31.29 -20.44
CA GLU A 573 2.88 32.66 -20.19
C GLU A 573 4.41 32.77 -20.20
N THR A 574 5.11 31.71 -19.77
CA THR A 574 6.57 31.55 -19.93
C THR A 574 6.94 31.31 -21.41
N ALA A 575 6.11 30.60 -22.18
CA ALA A 575 6.28 30.44 -23.63
C ALA A 575 6.15 31.76 -24.40
N LYS A 576 5.20 32.65 -24.03
CA LYS A 576 5.05 33.98 -24.67
C LYS A 576 6.21 34.95 -24.39
N LYS A 577 6.92 34.80 -23.27
CA LYS A 577 8.13 35.60 -22.97
C LYS A 577 9.40 34.99 -23.59
N ALA A 578 9.37 33.72 -23.98
CA ALA A 578 10.49 33.02 -24.62
C ALA A 578 10.61 33.27 -26.14
N ASP A 579 9.53 33.71 -26.80
CA ASP A 579 9.52 33.98 -28.25
C ASP A 579 10.40 35.18 -28.68
N HIS A 580 10.96 35.94 -27.74
CA HIS A 580 11.78 37.12 -28.05
C HIS A 580 13.26 37.06 -27.66
N ALA A 581 13.80 35.93 -27.17
CA ALA A 581 15.23 35.85 -26.90
C ALA A 581 15.81 34.43 -27.07
N VAL A 582 16.17 34.13 -28.32
CA VAL A 582 17.34 33.34 -28.75
C VAL A 582 18.07 32.55 -27.65
N ALA A 583 17.86 31.23 -27.57
CA ALA A 583 18.89 30.24 -27.22
C ALA A 583 18.34 28.80 -27.31
N SER A 584 18.57 28.17 -28.46
CA SER A 584 18.49 26.73 -28.68
C SER A 584 19.71 26.06 -28.05
N ASP A 585 19.69 25.74 -26.75
CA ASP A 585 20.64 24.76 -26.17
C ASP A 585 20.24 24.18 -24.78
N THR A 586 19.10 24.56 -24.20
CA THR A 586 18.83 24.33 -22.76
C THR A 586 17.72 23.31 -22.46
N ALA A 587 16.80 23.03 -23.39
CA ALA A 587 15.64 22.16 -23.14
C ALA A 587 15.98 20.65 -23.14
N GLU A 588 16.85 20.19 -24.05
CA GLU A 588 17.39 18.82 -24.00
C GLU A 588 18.26 18.61 -22.76
N LYS A 589 18.96 19.66 -22.29
CA LYS A 589 19.72 19.61 -21.02
C LYS A 589 18.81 19.55 -19.79
N ALA A 590 17.58 20.06 -19.82
CA ALA A 590 16.67 20.08 -18.66
C ALA A 590 15.93 18.74 -18.44
N VAL A 591 15.50 18.06 -19.51
CA VAL A 591 14.96 16.68 -19.42
C VAL A 591 16.08 15.69 -19.09
N ALA A 592 17.27 15.88 -19.67
CA ALA A 592 18.47 15.16 -19.25
C ALA A 592 18.88 15.47 -17.80
N ALA A 593 18.63 16.68 -17.28
CA ALA A 593 18.94 17.06 -15.90
C ALA A 593 18.00 16.42 -14.86
N GLY A 594 16.69 16.33 -15.15
CA GLY A 594 15.72 15.66 -14.26
C GLY A 594 15.95 14.14 -14.16
N TYR A 595 16.36 13.49 -15.25
CA TYR A 595 16.83 12.09 -15.20
C TYR A 595 18.27 11.95 -14.69
N ALA A 596 19.13 12.98 -14.83
CA ALA A 596 20.49 12.98 -14.27
C ALA A 596 20.49 13.05 -12.73
N GLU A 597 19.53 13.75 -12.11
CA GLU A 597 19.37 13.76 -10.64
C GLU A 597 18.86 12.41 -10.11
N LEU A 598 17.97 11.70 -10.84
CA LEU A 598 17.48 10.37 -10.47
C LEU A 598 18.47 9.22 -10.77
N SER A 599 19.34 9.37 -11.77
CA SER A 599 20.30 8.35 -12.22
C SER A 599 21.68 8.44 -11.55
N GLY A 600 21.96 9.50 -10.78
CA GLY A 600 23.33 9.85 -10.36
C GLY A 600 24.10 8.73 -9.65
N SER A 601 23.43 7.85 -8.90
CA SER A 601 24.07 6.72 -8.19
C SER A 601 24.12 5.41 -9.00
N TRP A 602 23.39 5.30 -10.12
CA TRP A 602 23.26 4.09 -10.93
C TRP A 602 23.96 4.19 -12.29
N LYS A 603 24.15 5.41 -12.80
CA LYS A 603 24.75 5.65 -14.10
C LYS A 603 26.13 4.99 -14.22
N GLY A 604 26.31 4.23 -15.30
CA GLY A 604 27.54 3.48 -15.62
C GLY A 604 27.75 2.20 -14.82
N LYS A 605 26.93 1.92 -13.79
CA LYS A 605 27.01 0.66 -13.03
C LYS A 605 26.45 -0.50 -13.85
N LYS A 606 26.93 -1.71 -13.55
CA LYS A 606 26.47 -2.95 -14.21
C LYS A 606 25.20 -3.48 -13.55
N ALA A 607 24.21 -3.83 -14.36
CA ALA A 607 23.05 -4.62 -13.95
C ALA A 607 23.08 -5.98 -14.65
N LEU A 608 22.72 -7.04 -13.95
CA LEU A 608 22.48 -8.36 -14.52
C LEU A 608 20.98 -8.68 -14.42
N VAL A 609 20.34 -8.99 -15.54
CA VAL A 609 18.94 -9.40 -15.57
C VAL A 609 18.81 -10.88 -15.90
N ILE A 610 18.06 -11.62 -15.06
CA ILE A 610 17.88 -13.06 -15.13
C ILE A 610 16.41 -13.38 -15.41
N GLY A 611 16.12 -14.32 -16.32
CA GLY A 611 14.73 -14.74 -16.54
C GLY A 611 14.50 -15.66 -17.73
N ASP A 612 13.24 -15.75 -18.16
CA ASP A 612 12.78 -16.62 -19.24
C ASP A 612 12.60 -15.87 -20.58
N SER A 613 11.57 -16.20 -21.37
CA SER A 613 11.28 -15.54 -22.65
C SER A 613 10.95 -14.06 -22.52
N ILE A 614 10.36 -13.63 -21.40
CA ILE A 614 10.06 -12.21 -21.17
C ILE A 614 11.37 -11.41 -21.04
N THR A 615 12.38 -11.95 -20.37
CA THR A 615 13.69 -11.31 -20.21
C THR A 615 14.59 -11.53 -21.43
N ALA A 616 14.58 -12.71 -22.05
CA ALA A 616 15.34 -13.02 -23.26
C ALA A 616 14.93 -12.15 -24.46
N ALA A 617 13.74 -11.53 -24.42
CA ALA A 617 13.30 -10.59 -25.44
C ALA A 617 14.18 -9.34 -25.56
N GLY A 618 14.97 -8.97 -24.53
CA GLY A 618 15.90 -7.85 -24.64
C GLY A 618 15.24 -6.47 -24.60
N LYS A 619 14.00 -6.37 -24.11
CA LYS A 619 13.14 -5.18 -24.29
C LYS A 619 12.89 -4.41 -23.00
N TRP A 620 12.37 -5.04 -21.95
CA TRP A 620 12.02 -4.31 -20.73
C TRP A 620 13.26 -3.75 -20.02
N GLN A 621 14.36 -4.49 -20.10
CA GLN A 621 15.61 -4.11 -19.45
C GLN A 621 16.28 -2.88 -20.07
N LYS A 622 15.90 -2.48 -21.29
CA LYS A 622 16.35 -1.20 -21.89
C LYS A 622 15.94 0.00 -21.06
N LYS A 623 14.85 -0.09 -20.28
CA LYS A 623 14.46 1.00 -19.37
C LYS A 623 15.47 1.25 -18.25
N LEU A 624 16.26 0.25 -17.85
CA LEU A 624 17.38 0.45 -16.92
C LEU A 624 18.51 1.28 -17.58
N GLU A 625 18.78 1.05 -18.86
CA GLU A 625 19.75 1.83 -19.64
C GLU A 625 19.24 3.25 -19.85
N GLU A 626 18.00 3.40 -20.29
CA GLU A 626 17.38 4.69 -20.65
C GLU A 626 17.16 5.59 -19.42
N LEU A 627 16.66 5.04 -18.31
CA LEU A 627 16.21 5.83 -17.15
C LEU A 627 17.24 5.89 -16.02
N LEU A 628 18.08 4.86 -15.87
CA LEU A 628 19.10 4.80 -14.82
C LEU A 628 20.54 4.88 -15.37
N GLY A 629 20.73 4.85 -16.70
CA GLY A 629 22.05 4.91 -17.32
C GLY A 629 22.92 3.69 -17.02
N MET A 630 22.33 2.54 -16.70
CA MET A 630 23.07 1.33 -16.34
C MET A 630 23.58 0.58 -17.57
N ASN A 631 24.65 -0.19 -17.38
CA ASN A 631 25.14 -1.17 -18.37
C ASN A 631 24.49 -2.52 -18.09
N VAL A 632 23.61 -3.00 -18.96
CA VAL A 632 22.81 -4.21 -18.68
C VAL A 632 23.38 -5.44 -19.37
N ALA A 633 23.64 -6.50 -18.59
CA ALA A 633 23.89 -7.85 -19.06
C ALA A 633 22.61 -8.70 -18.90
N THR A 634 22.33 -9.58 -19.86
CA THR A 634 21.14 -10.46 -19.84
C THR A 634 21.56 -11.92 -19.76
N HIS A 635 21.10 -12.62 -18.72
CA HIS A 635 21.24 -14.06 -18.53
C HIS A 635 19.84 -14.70 -18.58
N ALA A 636 19.36 -14.97 -19.80
CA ALA A 636 17.99 -15.43 -19.99
C ALA A 636 17.83 -16.30 -21.23
N LYS A 637 16.86 -17.22 -21.22
CA LYS A 637 16.49 -18.03 -22.39
C LYS A 637 14.99 -18.30 -22.41
N GLY A 638 14.42 -18.30 -23.62
CA GLY A 638 12.99 -18.56 -23.80
C GLY A 638 12.57 -19.97 -23.36
N GLY A 639 11.45 -20.06 -22.63
CA GLY A 639 10.81 -21.33 -22.26
C GLY A 639 11.48 -22.10 -21.12
N ILE A 640 12.44 -21.51 -20.41
CA ILE A 640 13.09 -22.15 -19.26
C ILE A 640 12.28 -21.93 -17.97
N GLY A 641 12.37 -22.90 -17.06
CA GLY A 641 11.87 -22.80 -15.68
C GLY A 641 12.92 -22.25 -14.73
N ILE A 642 12.55 -22.06 -13.46
CA ILE A 642 13.36 -21.39 -12.42
C ILE A 642 14.76 -22.02 -12.27
N LEU A 643 14.86 -23.34 -12.14
CA LEU A 643 16.15 -24.02 -11.89
C LEU A 643 17.17 -23.81 -13.01
N ARG A 644 16.70 -23.82 -14.27
CA ARG A 644 17.57 -23.60 -15.44
C ARG A 644 18.08 -22.17 -15.56
N MET A 645 17.50 -21.21 -14.82
CA MET A 645 18.01 -19.84 -14.75
C MET A 645 19.33 -19.74 -13.95
N THR A 646 19.62 -20.71 -13.09
CA THR A 646 20.86 -20.76 -12.29
C THR A 646 21.75 -21.93 -12.68
N ASP A 647 21.15 -23.07 -13.00
CA ASP A 647 21.89 -24.32 -13.24
C ASP A 647 22.22 -24.54 -14.72
N GLY A 648 21.70 -23.68 -15.61
CA GLY A 648 21.82 -23.83 -17.05
C GLY A 648 21.00 -25.00 -17.61
N ASP A 649 21.01 -25.12 -18.94
CA ASP A 649 20.19 -26.11 -19.66
C ASP A 649 20.62 -27.55 -19.44
N ASN A 650 21.92 -27.78 -19.21
CA ASN A 650 22.52 -29.09 -19.04
C ASN A 650 22.81 -29.41 -17.56
N GLY A 651 22.32 -28.59 -16.62
CA GLY A 651 22.62 -28.69 -15.19
C GLY A 651 24.00 -28.15 -14.81
N LEU A 652 24.29 -28.06 -13.50
CA LEU A 652 25.54 -27.48 -12.99
C LEU A 652 26.79 -28.20 -13.52
N ASP A 653 26.76 -29.53 -13.56
CA ASP A 653 27.84 -30.38 -14.08
C ASP A 653 27.73 -30.63 -15.60
N GLY A 654 26.89 -29.86 -16.28
CA GLY A 654 26.64 -29.97 -17.72
C GLY A 654 27.86 -29.59 -18.56
N THR A 655 27.93 -30.11 -19.78
CA THR A 655 28.95 -29.65 -20.74
C THR A 655 28.54 -28.31 -21.32
N TYR A 656 29.38 -27.29 -21.16
CA TYR A 656 29.25 -25.97 -21.74
C TYR A 656 30.55 -25.60 -22.49
N ASN A 657 30.45 -25.48 -23.81
CA ASN A 657 31.56 -25.21 -24.71
C ASN A 657 31.10 -24.36 -25.91
N ALA A 658 32.02 -24.06 -26.83
CA ALA A 658 31.72 -23.23 -28.01
C ALA A 658 30.62 -23.81 -28.92
N GLU A 659 30.36 -25.11 -28.90
CA GLU A 659 29.28 -25.74 -29.65
C GLU A 659 27.93 -25.54 -28.96
N THR A 660 27.86 -25.69 -27.64
CA THR A 660 26.64 -25.40 -26.87
C THR A 660 26.30 -23.91 -26.94
N ASP A 661 27.29 -23.02 -26.93
CA ASP A 661 27.08 -21.57 -27.11
C ASP A 661 26.45 -21.25 -28.47
N LYS A 662 26.96 -21.86 -29.56
CA LYS A 662 26.39 -21.70 -30.92
C LYS A 662 24.94 -22.18 -31.00
N ASN A 663 24.59 -23.19 -30.21
CA ASN A 663 23.23 -23.74 -30.14
C ASN A 663 22.32 -22.95 -29.18
N GLY A 664 22.80 -21.84 -28.60
CA GLY A 664 22.05 -21.00 -27.67
C GLY A 664 21.72 -21.73 -26.37
N VAL A 665 22.54 -22.68 -25.94
CA VAL A 665 22.43 -23.36 -24.64
C VAL A 665 22.75 -22.35 -23.56
N LEU A 666 21.83 -22.17 -22.59
CA LEU A 666 22.10 -21.31 -21.45
C LEU A 666 23.04 -22.04 -20.49
N ARG A 667 24.21 -21.46 -20.22
CA ARG A 667 25.14 -21.97 -19.20
C ARG A 667 24.69 -21.59 -17.78
N PRO A 668 25.23 -22.22 -16.72
CA PRO A 668 24.89 -21.87 -15.35
C PRO A 668 25.32 -20.44 -15.03
N LEU A 669 24.68 -19.86 -14.02
CA LEU A 669 25.13 -18.63 -13.40
C LEU A 669 26.45 -18.92 -12.66
N MET A 670 27.44 -18.06 -12.87
CA MET A 670 28.77 -18.20 -12.28
C MET A 670 29.22 -16.91 -11.59
N ALA A 671 30.18 -17.00 -10.68
CA ALA A 671 30.77 -15.86 -9.95
C ALA A 671 31.24 -14.74 -10.90
N ALA A 672 31.80 -15.11 -12.06
CA ALA A 672 32.23 -14.17 -13.09
C ALA A 672 31.09 -13.33 -13.69
N ASP A 673 29.85 -13.81 -13.67
CA ASP A 673 28.68 -13.07 -14.16
C ASP A 673 28.24 -11.97 -13.20
N VAL A 674 28.47 -12.18 -11.91
CA VAL A 674 28.05 -11.29 -10.84
C VAL A 674 29.19 -10.42 -10.32
N GLU A 675 30.42 -10.63 -10.80
CA GLU A 675 31.59 -9.82 -10.45
C GLU A 675 31.42 -8.35 -10.86
N GLY A 676 31.49 -7.45 -9.87
CA GLY A 676 31.33 -6.01 -10.06
C GLY A 676 29.92 -5.58 -10.53
N VAL A 677 28.94 -6.48 -10.47
CA VAL A 677 27.52 -6.15 -10.71
C VAL A 677 26.98 -5.37 -9.52
N SER A 678 26.27 -4.29 -9.78
CA SER A 678 25.67 -3.47 -8.72
C SER A 678 24.20 -3.78 -8.48
N LEU A 679 23.54 -4.43 -9.44
CA LEU A 679 22.13 -4.77 -9.39
C LEU A 679 21.86 -6.08 -10.13
N ILE A 680 21.23 -7.04 -9.47
CA ILE A 680 20.67 -8.24 -10.08
C ILE A 680 19.15 -8.13 -10.03
N ILE A 681 18.49 -8.31 -11.17
CA ILE A 681 17.02 -8.39 -11.26
C ILE A 681 16.63 -9.74 -11.83
N VAL A 682 15.77 -10.46 -11.12
CA VAL A 682 15.26 -11.77 -11.55
C VAL A 682 13.77 -11.65 -11.86
N LEU A 683 13.34 -12.13 -13.02
CA LEU A 683 11.93 -12.24 -13.40
C LEU A 683 11.58 -13.71 -13.69
N PRO A 684 11.15 -14.48 -12.66
CA PRO A 684 10.96 -15.92 -12.78
C PRO A 684 9.50 -16.34 -13.00
N ALA A 685 9.33 -17.64 -13.23
CA ALA A 685 8.12 -18.44 -12.97
C ALA A 685 6.96 -18.43 -13.98
N TYR A 686 7.01 -17.75 -15.14
CA TYR A 686 5.90 -17.85 -16.12
C TYR A 686 5.68 -19.30 -16.59
N ASN A 687 6.75 -20.06 -16.80
CA ASN A 687 6.69 -21.46 -17.25
C ASN A 687 6.40 -22.47 -16.13
N GLU A 688 6.39 -22.02 -14.88
CA GLU A 688 6.25 -22.86 -13.67
C GLU A 688 4.86 -22.72 -13.04
N ARG A 689 3.92 -22.05 -13.71
CA ARG A 689 2.54 -21.84 -13.26
C ARG A 689 1.74 -23.11 -12.98
N ALA A 690 2.22 -24.30 -13.34
CA ALA A 690 1.61 -25.58 -12.97
C ALA A 690 2.27 -26.26 -11.75
N THR A 691 3.43 -25.78 -11.31
CA THR A 691 4.18 -26.32 -10.17
C THR A 691 3.45 -25.97 -8.88
N VAL A 692 3.36 -26.92 -7.95
CA VAL A 692 2.72 -26.73 -6.64
C VAL A 692 3.37 -25.57 -5.89
N LEU A 693 2.57 -24.66 -5.31
CA LEU A 693 3.08 -23.46 -4.64
C LEU A 693 4.04 -23.75 -3.48
N GLY A 694 3.68 -24.69 -2.60
CA GLY A 694 4.46 -25.02 -1.40
C GLY A 694 4.28 -24.03 -0.25
N SER A 695 5.20 -24.06 0.71
CA SER A 695 5.22 -23.19 1.89
C SER A 695 6.56 -22.50 2.03
N VAL A 696 6.55 -21.28 2.56
CA VAL A 696 7.79 -20.53 2.85
C VAL A 696 8.67 -21.37 3.80
N GLY A 697 9.94 -21.52 3.46
CA GLY A 697 10.87 -22.44 4.13
C GLY A 697 11.09 -23.75 3.38
N ASP A 698 10.28 -24.07 2.37
CA ASP A 698 10.65 -25.09 1.38
C ASP A 698 11.96 -24.69 0.68
N CYS A 699 12.82 -25.67 0.38
CA CYS A 699 14.01 -25.51 -0.44
C CYS A 699 14.13 -26.69 -1.41
N TYR A 700 14.53 -26.41 -2.65
CA TYR A 700 14.92 -27.45 -3.61
C TYR A 700 16.35 -27.94 -3.30
N PRO A 701 16.65 -29.25 -3.44
CA PRO A 701 15.82 -30.32 -4.02
C PRO A 701 14.87 -31.03 -3.05
N GLU A 702 14.92 -30.75 -1.74
CA GLU A 702 14.11 -31.46 -0.74
C GLU A 702 12.61 -31.28 -0.95
N LYS A 703 12.22 -30.12 -1.46
CA LYS A 703 10.83 -29.73 -1.75
C LYS A 703 10.74 -29.13 -3.15
N GLU A 704 10.18 -29.90 -4.08
CA GLU A 704 9.88 -29.46 -5.45
C GLU A 704 8.61 -28.60 -5.51
N THR A 705 8.67 -27.41 -4.91
CA THR A 705 7.57 -26.42 -4.91
C THR A 705 8.05 -25.08 -5.49
N ILE A 706 7.13 -24.17 -5.82
CA ILE A 706 7.51 -22.79 -6.19
C ILE A 706 8.34 -22.16 -5.08
N CYS A 707 7.91 -22.29 -3.82
CA CYS A 707 8.67 -21.81 -2.68
C CYS A 707 10.11 -22.37 -2.68
N GLY A 708 10.26 -23.69 -2.83
CA GLY A 708 11.56 -24.34 -2.84
C GLY A 708 12.46 -23.92 -3.99
N ARG A 709 11.89 -23.77 -5.19
CA ARG A 709 12.64 -23.36 -6.39
C ARG A 709 13.07 -21.89 -6.35
N ILE A 710 12.23 -21.00 -5.83
CA ILE A 710 12.60 -19.58 -5.64
C ILE A 710 13.65 -19.43 -4.54
N GLN A 711 13.51 -20.16 -3.42
CA GLN A 711 14.52 -20.16 -2.36
C GLN A 711 15.87 -20.64 -2.89
N TYR A 712 15.88 -21.74 -3.64
CA TYR A 712 17.09 -22.26 -4.28
C TYR A 712 17.71 -21.24 -5.25
N LEU A 713 16.89 -20.59 -6.09
CA LEU A 713 17.38 -19.54 -6.99
C LEU A 713 18.06 -18.40 -6.22
N LEU A 714 17.50 -17.95 -5.09
CA LEU A 714 18.11 -16.91 -4.26
C LEU A 714 19.42 -17.39 -3.62
N ASN A 715 19.44 -18.61 -3.09
CA ASN A 715 20.65 -19.20 -2.52
C ASN A 715 21.77 -19.24 -3.56
N ARG A 716 21.49 -19.74 -4.77
CA ARG A 716 22.48 -19.76 -5.86
C ARG A 716 22.99 -18.38 -6.24
N ILE A 717 22.13 -17.37 -6.30
CA ILE A 717 22.59 -15.99 -6.56
C ILE A 717 23.54 -15.50 -5.46
N TYR A 718 23.20 -15.74 -4.19
CA TYR A 718 24.06 -15.33 -3.07
C TYR A 718 25.36 -16.14 -2.99
N GLU A 719 25.34 -17.43 -3.28
CA GLU A 719 26.55 -18.27 -3.40
C GLU A 719 27.51 -17.70 -4.46
N GLU A 720 27.00 -17.38 -5.66
CA GLU A 720 27.86 -16.77 -6.69
C GLU A 720 28.34 -15.36 -6.30
N LEU A 721 27.54 -14.59 -5.55
CA LEU A 721 27.96 -13.29 -5.03
C LEU A 721 29.02 -13.41 -3.92
N GLU A 722 28.94 -14.44 -3.07
CA GLU A 722 29.96 -14.76 -2.07
C GLU A 722 31.27 -15.17 -2.74
N ASP A 723 31.20 -16.07 -3.72
CA ASP A 723 32.36 -16.53 -4.51
C ASP A 723 33.01 -15.39 -5.30
N ALA A 724 32.22 -14.43 -5.78
CA ALA A 724 32.70 -13.22 -6.45
C ALA A 724 33.16 -12.11 -5.49
N GLY A 725 32.96 -12.26 -4.17
CA GLY A 725 33.25 -11.21 -3.18
C GLY A 725 32.39 -9.94 -3.34
N ASN A 726 31.17 -10.05 -3.87
CA ASN A 726 30.30 -8.94 -4.26
C ASN A 726 28.96 -8.88 -3.47
N LEU A 727 28.97 -9.22 -2.18
CA LEU A 727 27.78 -9.19 -1.31
C LEU A 727 27.14 -7.80 -1.13
N LEU A 728 27.76 -6.73 -1.61
CA LEU A 728 27.15 -5.39 -1.65
C LEU A 728 26.23 -5.19 -2.86
N CYS A 729 26.15 -6.15 -3.78
CA CYS A 729 25.24 -6.11 -4.91
C CYS A 729 23.78 -6.08 -4.44
N HIS A 730 22.96 -5.21 -5.04
CA HIS A 730 21.54 -5.18 -4.79
C HIS A 730 20.83 -6.30 -5.57
N VAL A 731 19.89 -7.00 -4.94
CA VAL A 731 19.09 -8.07 -5.58
C VAL A 731 17.61 -7.71 -5.52
N LEU A 732 16.91 -7.82 -6.66
CA LEU A 732 15.48 -7.58 -6.77
C LEU A 732 14.79 -8.73 -7.52
N VAL A 733 13.64 -9.18 -7.01
CA VAL A 733 12.79 -10.17 -7.67
C VAL A 733 11.54 -9.49 -8.21
N ALA A 734 11.29 -9.62 -9.50
CA ALA A 734 10.05 -9.18 -10.14
C ALA A 734 9.08 -10.36 -10.27
N THR A 735 7.80 -10.17 -9.91
CA THR A 735 6.77 -11.21 -10.08
C THR A 735 6.31 -11.32 -11.54
N PRO A 736 5.67 -12.43 -11.95
CA PRO A 736 4.95 -12.45 -13.22
C PRO A 736 3.89 -11.34 -13.28
N HIS A 737 3.77 -10.67 -14.43
CA HIS A 737 2.66 -9.73 -14.65
C HIS A 737 1.35 -10.48 -14.87
N CYS A 738 0.23 -9.76 -14.78
CA CYS A 738 -1.08 -10.34 -15.11
C CYS A 738 -1.19 -10.60 -16.61
N ALA A 739 -0.86 -11.82 -17.02
CA ALA A 739 -0.85 -12.26 -18.42
C ALA A 739 -2.22 -12.73 -18.90
N GLY A 740 -2.52 -12.50 -20.19
CA GLY A 740 -3.66 -13.12 -20.86
C GLY A 740 -3.37 -14.56 -21.29
N LYS A 741 -4.31 -15.18 -22.02
CA LYS A 741 -4.11 -16.51 -22.59
C LYS A 741 -3.01 -16.47 -23.65
N TYR A 742 -2.42 -17.63 -23.93
CA TYR A 742 -1.44 -17.75 -25.00
C TYR A 742 -1.42 -19.18 -25.60
N PRO A 743 -0.74 -19.40 -26.74
CA PRO A 743 -0.87 -20.65 -27.50
C PRO A 743 -0.51 -21.95 -26.75
N TYR A 744 0.23 -21.88 -25.64
CA TYR A 744 0.59 -23.06 -24.86
C TYR A 744 -0.28 -23.27 -23.62
N VAL A 745 -0.98 -22.24 -23.13
CA VAL A 745 -1.91 -22.38 -22.01
C VAL A 745 -3.20 -21.60 -22.21
N ASP A 746 -4.30 -22.34 -22.14
CA ASP A 746 -5.67 -21.85 -22.25
C ASP A 746 -6.24 -21.36 -20.91
N ALA A 747 -5.38 -20.76 -20.09
CA ALA A 747 -5.74 -20.09 -18.84
C ALA A 747 -5.13 -18.68 -18.85
N ASP A 748 -5.94 -17.66 -18.57
CA ASP A 748 -5.42 -16.33 -18.26
C ASP A 748 -4.93 -16.26 -16.80
N GLY A 749 -4.25 -15.18 -16.42
CA GLY A 749 -3.65 -15.11 -15.09
C GLY A 749 -4.63 -15.22 -13.92
N TYR A 750 -5.90 -14.86 -14.12
CA TYR A 750 -6.94 -14.93 -13.09
C TYR A 750 -7.60 -16.31 -13.03
N GLU A 751 -7.54 -17.05 -14.14
CA GLU A 751 -8.04 -18.41 -14.21
C GLU A 751 -7.12 -19.37 -13.48
N GLU A 752 -7.71 -20.47 -13.05
CA GLU A 752 -7.02 -21.49 -12.31
C GLU A 752 -6.22 -22.40 -13.24
N TYR A 753 -4.94 -22.60 -12.92
CA TYR A 753 -4.05 -23.45 -13.71
C TYR A 753 -3.07 -24.21 -12.81
N PRO A 754 -3.09 -25.56 -12.83
CA PRO A 754 -4.03 -26.43 -13.55
C PRO A 754 -5.44 -26.35 -12.96
N THR A 755 -6.47 -26.57 -13.77
CA THR A 755 -7.87 -26.56 -13.30
C THR A 755 -8.10 -27.65 -12.24
N GLY A 756 -8.76 -27.30 -11.14
CA GLY A 756 -9.03 -28.14 -9.96
C GLY A 756 -8.02 -28.03 -8.81
N THR A 757 -6.93 -27.26 -8.94
CA THR A 757 -5.87 -27.06 -7.93
C THR A 757 -6.05 -25.83 -7.03
N GLY A 758 -6.93 -24.89 -7.40
CA GLY A 758 -7.07 -23.57 -6.79
C GLY A 758 -5.90 -22.61 -7.05
N GLN A 759 -4.92 -22.96 -7.88
CA GLN A 759 -3.73 -22.15 -8.16
C GLN A 759 -3.97 -21.13 -9.28
N THR A 760 -3.58 -19.88 -9.06
CA THR A 760 -3.65 -18.79 -10.05
C THR A 760 -2.28 -18.11 -10.18
N MET A 761 -2.08 -17.30 -11.23
CA MET A 761 -0.84 -16.51 -11.36
C MET A 761 -0.72 -15.43 -10.29
N GLU A 762 -1.83 -14.96 -9.73
CA GLU A 762 -1.85 -14.09 -8.54
C GLU A 762 -1.24 -14.79 -7.33
N LYS A 763 -1.72 -16.00 -7.02
CA LYS A 763 -1.18 -16.82 -5.92
C LYS A 763 0.29 -17.15 -6.14
N LEU A 764 0.67 -17.50 -7.38
CA LEU A 764 2.07 -17.68 -7.77
C LEU A 764 2.92 -16.44 -7.45
N SER A 765 2.42 -15.26 -7.82
CA SER A 765 3.09 -13.98 -7.58
C SER A 765 3.23 -13.69 -6.08
N ASP A 766 2.16 -13.90 -5.30
CA ASP A 766 2.19 -13.75 -3.83
C ASP A 766 3.13 -14.76 -3.15
N THR A 767 3.22 -15.98 -3.67
CA THR A 767 4.19 -16.98 -3.20
C THR A 767 5.64 -16.52 -3.43
N ILE A 768 5.97 -16.05 -4.65
CA ILE A 768 7.31 -15.53 -4.97
C ILE A 768 7.64 -14.34 -4.06
N LYS A 769 6.70 -13.42 -3.86
CA LYS A 769 6.84 -12.27 -2.96
C LYS A 769 7.15 -12.71 -1.53
N ALA A 770 6.42 -13.68 -1.01
CA ALA A 770 6.61 -14.16 0.35
C ALA A 770 8.02 -14.73 0.57
N VAL A 771 8.53 -15.53 -0.38
CA VAL A 771 9.90 -16.06 -0.30
C VAL A 771 10.93 -14.95 -0.36
N ALA A 772 10.83 -14.02 -1.31
CA ALA A 772 11.75 -12.90 -1.42
C ALA A 772 11.79 -12.06 -0.13
N GLN A 773 10.63 -11.81 0.47
CA GLN A 773 10.51 -11.01 1.70
C GLN A 773 11.14 -11.68 2.92
N VAL A 774 11.01 -13.01 3.07
CA VAL A 774 11.69 -13.74 4.15
C VAL A 774 13.20 -13.73 4.00
N ASN A 775 13.71 -13.63 2.76
CA ASN A 775 15.13 -13.48 2.48
C ASN A 775 15.62 -12.02 2.50
N ASN A 776 14.77 -11.06 2.88
CA ASN A 776 15.07 -9.63 2.84
C ASN A 776 15.54 -9.13 1.45
N VAL A 777 14.96 -9.70 0.38
CA VAL A 777 15.22 -9.33 -1.02
C VAL A 777 14.11 -8.40 -1.52
N ALA A 778 14.48 -7.33 -2.23
CA ALA A 778 13.53 -6.37 -2.75
C ALA A 778 12.62 -6.98 -3.82
N VAL A 779 11.41 -6.43 -3.97
CA VAL A 779 10.39 -6.98 -4.87
C VAL A 779 9.81 -5.89 -5.78
N CYS A 780 9.67 -6.23 -7.07
CA CYS A 780 8.80 -5.53 -8.02
C CYS A 780 7.53 -6.36 -8.26
N ASP A 781 6.38 -5.87 -7.80
CA ASP A 781 5.13 -6.62 -7.87
C ASP A 781 4.37 -6.33 -9.17
N LEU A 782 4.85 -6.90 -10.28
CA LEU A 782 4.25 -6.66 -11.60
C LEU A 782 2.80 -7.15 -11.71
N TRP A 783 2.40 -8.17 -10.96
CA TRP A 783 1.01 -8.62 -10.94
C TRP A 783 0.07 -7.49 -10.49
N HIS A 784 0.39 -6.83 -9.38
CA HIS A 784 -0.48 -5.84 -8.75
C HIS A 784 -0.19 -4.40 -9.22
N GLU A 785 1.06 -4.07 -9.57
CA GLU A 785 1.49 -2.68 -9.81
C GLU A 785 1.64 -2.31 -11.30
N SER A 786 1.67 -3.29 -12.23
CA SER A 786 1.96 -2.98 -13.65
C SER A 786 0.84 -2.23 -14.38
N GLY A 787 -0.41 -2.34 -13.91
CA GLY A 787 -1.60 -1.89 -14.64
C GLY A 787 -1.94 -2.75 -15.87
N ILE A 788 -1.22 -3.86 -16.09
CA ILE A 788 -1.57 -4.87 -17.09
C ILE A 788 -2.66 -5.77 -16.49
N ASN A 789 -3.79 -5.92 -17.18
CA ASN A 789 -4.94 -6.72 -16.74
C ASN A 789 -5.89 -7.04 -17.92
N ARG A 790 -7.00 -7.75 -17.64
CA ARG A 790 -8.04 -8.13 -18.61
C ARG A 790 -8.54 -7.00 -19.52
N ARG A 791 -8.50 -5.74 -19.06
CA ARG A 791 -8.94 -4.57 -19.81
C ARG A 791 -7.84 -3.97 -20.68
N THR A 792 -6.57 -4.29 -20.42
CA THR A 792 -5.41 -3.63 -21.03
C THR A 792 -4.52 -4.58 -21.84
N TRP A 793 -4.79 -5.90 -21.87
CA TRP A 793 -4.05 -6.86 -22.71
C TRP A 793 -4.08 -6.55 -24.20
N SER A 794 -5.13 -5.90 -24.71
CA SER A 794 -5.19 -5.47 -26.11
C SER A 794 -4.17 -4.38 -26.47
N VAL A 795 -3.59 -3.73 -25.45
CA VAL A 795 -2.55 -2.70 -25.58
C VAL A 795 -1.19 -3.27 -25.22
N PHE A 796 -1.09 -3.97 -24.08
CA PHE A 796 0.19 -4.41 -23.52
C PHE A 796 0.58 -5.85 -23.91
N GLY A 797 -0.35 -6.67 -24.40
CA GLY A 797 -0.06 -8.00 -24.93
C GLY A 797 0.50 -7.94 -26.35
N ALA A 798 1.30 -8.91 -26.74
CA ALA A 798 1.90 -9.00 -28.07
C ALA A 798 0.86 -9.10 -29.18
N GLN A 799 -0.31 -9.69 -28.88
CA GLN A 799 -1.47 -9.70 -29.75
C GLN A 799 -2.62 -8.87 -29.16
N LYS A 800 -3.11 -7.92 -29.95
CA LYS A 800 -4.27 -7.09 -29.61
C LYS A 800 -5.53 -7.94 -29.37
N ASN A 801 -5.70 -9.00 -30.15
CA ASN A 801 -6.86 -9.88 -30.08
C ASN A 801 -6.53 -11.11 -29.22
N ALA A 802 -7.41 -11.43 -28.27
CA ALA A 802 -7.28 -12.61 -27.41
C ALA A 802 -7.48 -13.94 -28.18
N VAL A 803 -8.13 -13.87 -29.34
CA VAL A 803 -8.44 -15.05 -30.18
C VAL A 803 -7.79 -14.89 -31.54
N ASN A 804 -7.08 -15.93 -31.95
CA ASN A 804 -6.62 -16.12 -33.32
C ASN A 804 -7.71 -16.88 -34.11
N GLU A 805 -8.50 -16.14 -34.88
CA GLU A 805 -9.62 -16.68 -35.67
C GLU A 805 -9.20 -17.67 -36.77
N GLN A 806 -7.90 -17.79 -37.05
CA GLN A 806 -7.38 -18.83 -37.94
C GLN A 806 -7.56 -20.24 -37.37
N TYR A 807 -7.75 -20.40 -36.06
CA TYR A 807 -7.96 -21.72 -35.47
C TYR A 807 -9.29 -21.73 -34.73
N ALA A 808 -10.11 -22.75 -34.99
CA ALA A 808 -11.33 -22.95 -34.24
C ALA A 808 -11.00 -23.25 -32.77
N LYS A 809 -11.74 -22.64 -31.84
CA LYS A 809 -11.60 -22.94 -30.41
C LYS A 809 -12.23 -24.29 -30.04
N TYR A 810 -13.35 -24.63 -30.68
CA TYR A 810 -14.08 -25.87 -30.47
C TYR A 810 -14.03 -26.74 -31.72
N GLN A 811 -14.03 -28.05 -31.55
CA GLN A 811 -13.99 -28.99 -32.67
C GLN A 811 -15.18 -28.75 -33.60
N LEU A 812 -14.90 -28.68 -34.92
CA LEU A 812 -15.91 -28.54 -35.97
C LEU A 812 -16.15 -29.88 -36.67
N ASP A 813 -17.37 -30.12 -37.12
CA ASP A 813 -17.69 -31.19 -38.06
C ASP A 813 -17.53 -30.75 -39.53
N ALA A 814 -17.76 -31.68 -40.47
CA ALA A 814 -17.64 -31.40 -41.91
C ALA A 814 -18.63 -30.35 -42.43
N SER A 815 -19.70 -30.04 -41.68
CA SER A 815 -20.66 -28.99 -41.99
C SER A 815 -20.29 -27.63 -41.36
N GLY A 816 -19.22 -27.58 -40.56
CA GLY A 816 -18.78 -26.39 -39.84
C GLY A 816 -19.51 -26.16 -38.52
N ARG A 817 -20.25 -27.15 -38.01
CA ARG A 817 -20.94 -27.06 -36.72
C ARG A 817 -20.02 -27.52 -35.60
N VAL A 818 -20.15 -26.89 -34.43
CA VAL A 818 -19.38 -27.22 -33.23
C VAL A 818 -19.88 -28.55 -32.64
N VAL A 819 -18.96 -29.50 -32.40
CA VAL A 819 -19.21 -30.84 -31.85
C VAL A 819 -18.61 -31.01 -30.46
N GLY A 820 -18.94 -30.09 -29.55
CA GLY A 820 -18.54 -30.16 -28.14
C GLY A 820 -18.48 -28.79 -27.46
N SER A 821 -18.36 -28.79 -26.13
CA SER A 821 -18.26 -27.57 -25.31
C SER A 821 -16.88 -27.35 -24.68
N VAL A 822 -15.95 -28.30 -24.84
CA VAL A 822 -14.59 -28.22 -24.31
C VAL A 822 -13.67 -27.62 -25.38
N PRO A 823 -12.82 -26.62 -25.04
CA PRO A 823 -11.82 -26.13 -25.97
C PRO A 823 -10.94 -27.27 -26.51
N GLN A 824 -10.75 -27.31 -27.83
CA GLN A 824 -9.99 -28.40 -28.45
C GLN A 824 -8.49 -28.23 -28.22
N ARG A 825 -7.78 -29.35 -28.08
CA ARG A 825 -6.31 -29.35 -28.02
C ARG A 825 -5.75 -29.83 -29.35
N TYR A 826 -4.95 -28.99 -30.00
CA TYR A 826 -4.31 -29.29 -31.27
C TYR A 826 -3.09 -30.19 -31.07
N VAL A 827 -2.93 -31.17 -31.96
CA VAL A 827 -1.83 -32.14 -31.98
C VAL A 827 -1.16 -32.09 -33.34
N ASN A 828 0.16 -31.90 -33.34
CA ASN A 828 0.94 -31.87 -34.58
C ASN A 828 0.73 -33.18 -35.35
N GLY A 829 0.37 -33.04 -36.63
CA GLY A 829 0.12 -34.15 -37.53
C GLY A 829 -1.34 -34.60 -37.63
N GLN A 830 -2.22 -34.14 -36.74
CA GLN A 830 -3.66 -34.41 -36.82
C GLN A 830 -4.39 -33.41 -37.71
N SER A 831 -5.50 -33.85 -38.34
CA SER A 831 -6.31 -33.00 -39.21
C SER A 831 -7.56 -32.48 -38.50
N TYR A 832 -7.86 -31.20 -38.67
CA TYR A 832 -8.98 -30.51 -38.05
C TYR A 832 -9.82 -29.77 -39.10
N TYR A 833 -11.14 -29.76 -38.92
CA TYR A 833 -12.02 -28.91 -39.72
C TYR A 833 -11.88 -27.46 -39.27
N GLN A 834 -11.67 -26.57 -40.23
CA GLN A 834 -11.34 -25.17 -40.01
C GLN A 834 -12.10 -24.28 -40.98
N LYS A 835 -12.44 -23.07 -40.54
CA LYS A 835 -13.07 -22.07 -41.39
C LYS A 835 -11.98 -21.25 -42.09
N ARG A 836 -11.98 -21.23 -43.42
CA ARG A 836 -11.10 -20.41 -44.25
C ARG A 836 -11.94 -19.65 -45.27
N ASN A 837 -11.91 -18.32 -45.23
CA ASN A 837 -12.62 -17.47 -46.19
C ASN A 837 -14.10 -17.87 -46.42
N GLY A 838 -14.79 -18.30 -45.36
CA GLY A 838 -16.19 -18.72 -45.42
C GLY A 838 -16.43 -20.20 -45.77
N SER A 839 -15.41 -20.96 -46.17
CA SER A 839 -15.49 -22.40 -46.44
C SER A 839 -14.94 -23.25 -45.29
N ILE A 840 -15.47 -24.46 -45.14
CA ILE A 840 -14.97 -25.45 -44.19
C ILE A 840 -13.98 -26.36 -44.91
N ILE A 841 -12.74 -26.40 -44.43
CA ILE A 841 -11.68 -27.26 -44.96
C ILE A 841 -11.14 -28.18 -43.88
N LEU A 842 -10.72 -29.39 -44.26
CA LEU A 842 -9.98 -30.29 -43.39
C LEU A 842 -8.48 -30.07 -43.64
N GLU A 843 -7.77 -29.52 -42.66
CA GLU A 843 -6.33 -29.23 -42.77
C GLU A 843 -5.52 -29.99 -41.70
N LYS A 844 -4.31 -30.41 -42.07
CA LYS A 844 -3.37 -31.03 -41.13
C LYS A 844 -2.66 -29.93 -40.33
N TYR A 845 -2.75 -30.00 -39.01
CA TYR A 845 -2.03 -29.07 -38.13
C TYR A 845 -0.54 -29.41 -38.08
N THR A 846 0.30 -28.43 -38.38
CA THR A 846 1.77 -28.56 -38.41
C THR A 846 2.48 -27.73 -37.34
N GLY A 847 1.74 -26.98 -36.52
CA GLY A 847 2.29 -26.18 -35.43
C GLY A 847 2.66 -27.00 -34.19
N SER A 848 3.35 -26.36 -33.26
CA SER A 848 3.75 -26.95 -31.97
C SER A 848 2.82 -26.60 -30.81
N SER A 849 2.03 -25.53 -30.95
CA SER A 849 1.18 -25.00 -29.87
C SER A 849 -0.08 -25.84 -29.68
N PRO A 850 -0.45 -26.24 -28.45
CA PRO A 850 -1.69 -26.98 -28.18
C PRO A 850 -2.97 -26.15 -28.32
N TYR A 851 -2.90 -24.82 -28.17
CA TYR A 851 -4.05 -23.91 -28.21
C TYR A 851 -3.81 -22.74 -29.19
N PRO A 852 -3.57 -23.01 -30.48
CA PRO A 852 -3.19 -21.99 -31.47
C PRO A 852 -4.28 -20.93 -31.73
N PHE A 853 -5.51 -21.18 -31.25
CA PHE A 853 -6.61 -20.21 -31.27
C PHE A 853 -6.47 -19.11 -30.21
N ASN A 854 -5.57 -19.24 -29.24
CA ASN A 854 -5.27 -18.15 -28.29
C ASN A 854 -4.27 -17.19 -28.94
N GLY A 855 -4.60 -15.89 -28.92
CA GLY A 855 -3.63 -14.85 -29.23
C GLY A 855 -2.53 -14.81 -28.16
N ASP A 856 -1.30 -14.43 -28.51
CA ASP A 856 -0.22 -14.30 -27.54
C ASP A 856 -0.41 -13.04 -26.68
N GLN A 857 -1.08 -13.20 -25.54
CA GLN A 857 -1.25 -12.15 -24.53
C GLN A 857 -0.41 -12.41 -23.26
N LEU A 858 0.52 -13.37 -23.33
CA LEU A 858 1.54 -13.58 -22.30
C LEU A 858 2.80 -12.78 -22.62
N HIS A 859 3.31 -12.85 -23.86
CA HIS A 859 4.38 -11.96 -24.27
C HIS A 859 3.81 -10.56 -24.49
N CYS A 860 4.67 -9.55 -24.33
CA CYS A 860 4.24 -8.17 -24.36
C CYS A 860 4.42 -7.51 -25.73
N SER A 861 3.61 -6.48 -26.00
CA SER A 861 3.88 -5.48 -27.03
C SER A 861 5.10 -4.63 -26.64
N THR A 862 5.53 -3.72 -27.52
CA THR A 862 6.58 -2.74 -27.19
C THR A 862 6.19 -1.92 -25.95
N GLU A 863 4.94 -1.48 -25.89
CA GLU A 863 4.36 -0.73 -24.78
C GLU A 863 4.29 -1.58 -23.51
N GLY A 864 3.95 -2.87 -23.61
CA GLY A 864 3.92 -3.77 -22.46
C GLY A 864 5.30 -4.03 -21.88
N TYR A 865 6.32 -4.24 -22.73
CA TYR A 865 7.71 -4.36 -22.26
C TYR A 865 8.23 -3.06 -21.64
N ALA A 866 7.90 -1.91 -22.24
CA ALA A 866 8.23 -0.60 -21.66
C ALA A 866 7.59 -0.44 -20.28
N ARG A 867 6.31 -0.80 -20.12
CA ARG A 867 5.60 -0.75 -18.84
C ARG A 867 6.25 -1.65 -17.78
N ILE A 868 6.60 -2.89 -18.13
CA ILE A 868 7.34 -3.77 -17.21
C ILE A 868 8.65 -3.12 -16.79
N GLY A 869 9.42 -2.57 -17.74
CA GLY A 869 10.70 -1.91 -17.47
C GLY A 869 10.56 -0.67 -16.58
N GLU A 870 9.53 0.15 -16.79
CA GLU A 870 9.22 1.32 -15.97
C GLU A 870 8.88 0.93 -14.53
N CYS A 871 8.06 -0.10 -14.33
CA CYS A 871 7.72 -0.62 -13.00
C CYS A 871 8.96 -1.18 -12.29
N VAL A 872 9.83 -1.89 -13.01
CA VAL A 872 11.09 -2.40 -12.45
C VAL A 872 12.02 -1.25 -12.06
N VAL A 873 12.23 -0.25 -12.93
CA VAL A 873 13.02 0.95 -12.61
C VAL A 873 12.46 1.67 -11.39
N GLY A 874 11.14 1.89 -11.35
CA GLY A 874 10.48 2.50 -10.19
C GLY A 874 10.71 1.71 -8.90
N SER A 875 10.71 0.37 -8.98
CA SER A 875 10.99 -0.50 -7.84
C SER A 875 12.45 -0.46 -7.40
N VAL A 876 13.40 -0.36 -8.35
CA VAL A 876 14.82 -0.17 -8.06
C VAL A 876 15.06 1.16 -7.34
N ILE A 877 14.48 2.26 -7.84
CA ILE A 877 14.58 3.58 -7.20
C ILE A 877 13.94 3.55 -5.81
N ARG A 878 12.77 2.92 -5.67
CA ARG A 878 12.08 2.80 -4.39
C ARG A 878 12.88 2.00 -3.35
N ALA A 879 13.50 0.90 -3.76
CA ALA A 879 14.20 0.00 -2.85
C ALA A 879 15.62 0.45 -2.54
N PHE A 880 16.31 1.07 -3.50
CA PHE A 880 17.75 1.29 -3.46
C PHE A 880 18.17 2.71 -3.86
N GLY A 881 17.23 3.58 -4.26
CA GLY A 881 17.49 4.99 -4.52
C GLY A 881 17.89 5.73 -3.24
N LYS A 882 18.89 6.61 -3.36
CA LYS A 882 19.30 7.55 -2.31
C LYS A 882 18.90 8.94 -2.70
#